data_AF-A0A933L9W6-F1
#
_entry.id   AF-A0A933L9W6-F1
#
_cell.length_a   1.000
_cell.length_b   1.000
_cell.length_c   1.000
_cell.angle_alpha   90.00
_cell.angle_beta   90.00
_cell.angle_gamma   90.00
#
_symmetry.space_group_name_H-M   'P 1'
#
loop_
_entity.id
_entity.type
_entity.pdbx_description
1 polymer ?
#
loop_
_entity_poly.entity_id
_entity_poly.type
_entity_poly.pdbx_seq_one_letter_code
_entity_poly.pdbx_strand_id
1 'polypeptide(L)'
;MFRIVRRESLTPSTFLWEVDAPDIAASARPGQFVMVRLHDGAERIPLTIADFDVAAGTVTVVVQSLGRSTAEMRDKYHEGDSFADFVGPLGMPTEIDPGPGHVVLVGGGLGVAPVFPQLRAFKQAGHRTTAIVGFRNAELSFWHGKMAEWADELIVCTDDGSMGRQGLVTEALGDVVVNDRPELVVAIGPMVMMRACGEVTRPHGVHTVVSLNTIMVDGTGMCGSCRVSVDGVTRFACVDGPDFDAHCVDFDELLTRQRRFKDEETAAAADYEHRCQVEQTLFVQGKRTYKKLREIEPTKVPMPERDPVIRSSTFDEVTLGYSLSEAMREAERCLQCSRPTCISGCPVSIDIPRFIRHLLVKDVDGALGVIREANILPSVCGRVCPQESQCESQCVIARKMEPVAIGRLERFVGDHGKVQRPDVAPATGKRVAVVGSGPSGLACAADLARAGVDVTVLEALHVTGGVLRYGIPSFRLPREIIDREIAGLVDLGVTIETDKVVGRTFTVDDLLGSRGFDAVFLGVGAGAPSFLGIPGENAGRVISANEFLTRVNLMGGDRFPDIDTPVGIGKDVVVIGAGNTAMDCLRVARRLGADVRCVYRRTRAEAPARAEELHHAEQEGVGFLWLHNPVEVLTDERGDVRGLLVERMELGEPDERGRRKPVGTGEQLEVECDTVIVALGTNPNPIVTRNTKGLELDSRGYVAADPVSQATNLPGVFAGGDIVTGGATVILAMGAGRRAASAILQYLADGTQAAVEATSGSVCPRCHRPVEEGDEDGICCADQVVAWKCSSCSKRSEGFAFPYGRCPACSGQLVPVDPTTDAVPDEAMDAVRKAFEIELGGRDFYVAAAKHTSDEELHDMFQRLAEMEREHIDTLVRRYHLPPPDDASGDLHPGALQAGAQRPPSDPMDLLELALTLEQRAEEFFRTRVDEASPAARELYRELAAEEGEHIALLTTELSALRHNRRGLL
;
A
#
# COMPACT_ATOMS: atom_id res chain seq x y z
N MET A 1 -29.67 5.45 -12.98
CA MET A 1 -28.61 4.47 -13.27
C MET A 1 -29.19 3.48 -14.26
N PHE A 2 -28.44 3.10 -15.29
CA PHE A 2 -28.94 2.27 -16.40
C PHE A 2 -28.48 0.83 -16.18
N ARG A 3 -29.42 -0.04 -15.82
CA ARG A 3 -29.11 -1.40 -15.34
C ARG A 3 -28.94 -2.37 -16.51
N ILE A 4 -27.92 -3.23 -16.43
CA ILE A 4 -27.73 -4.36 -17.34
C ILE A 4 -28.70 -5.46 -16.90
N VAL A 5 -29.72 -5.73 -17.71
CA VAL A 5 -30.75 -6.76 -17.42
C VAL A 5 -30.36 -8.12 -17.95
N ARG A 6 -29.50 -8.17 -18.98
CA ARG A 6 -28.97 -9.41 -19.53
C ARG A 6 -27.59 -9.18 -20.12
N ARG A 7 -26.70 -10.16 -19.93
CA ARG A 7 -25.41 -10.25 -20.60
C ARG A 7 -25.25 -11.60 -21.28
N GLU A 8 -24.76 -11.62 -22.51
CA GLU A 8 -24.42 -12.87 -23.22
C GLU A 8 -23.08 -12.73 -23.94
N SER A 9 -22.24 -13.77 -23.83
CA SER A 9 -20.99 -13.85 -24.59
C SER A 9 -21.29 -14.48 -25.95
N LEU A 10 -21.03 -13.75 -27.03
CA LEU A 10 -21.23 -14.22 -28.39
C LEU A 10 -19.99 -14.93 -28.94
N THR A 11 -18.81 -14.41 -28.60
CA THR A 11 -17.49 -14.98 -28.93
C THR A 11 -16.53 -14.73 -27.75
N PRO A 12 -15.27 -15.19 -27.78
CA PRO A 12 -14.29 -14.86 -26.73
C PRO A 12 -14.01 -13.35 -26.58
N SER A 13 -14.27 -12.56 -27.63
CA SER A 13 -13.99 -11.11 -27.65
C SER A 13 -15.24 -10.25 -27.83
N THR A 14 -16.41 -10.83 -28.08
CA THR A 14 -17.65 -10.12 -28.37
C THR A 14 -18.76 -10.56 -27.43
N PHE A 15 -19.47 -9.59 -26.86
CA PHE A 15 -20.57 -9.81 -25.94
C PHE A 15 -21.69 -8.81 -26.22
N LEU A 16 -22.90 -9.13 -25.77
CA LEU A 16 -24.05 -8.24 -25.83
C LEU A 16 -24.53 -7.89 -24.42
N TRP A 17 -25.11 -6.71 -24.32
CA TRP A 17 -25.87 -6.27 -23.15
C TRP A 17 -27.25 -5.81 -23.56
N GLU A 18 -28.25 -6.25 -22.81
CA GLU A 18 -29.56 -5.60 -22.77
C GLU A 18 -29.58 -4.67 -21.57
N VAL A 19 -29.89 -3.41 -21.82
CA VAL A 19 -29.86 -2.34 -20.81
C VAL A 19 -31.26 -1.78 -20.64
N ASP A 20 -31.71 -1.66 -19.39
CA ASP A 20 -32.96 -1.01 -19.02
C ASP A 20 -32.87 0.50 -19.30
N ALA A 21 -33.57 0.94 -20.35
CA ALA A 21 -33.53 2.29 -20.89
C ALA A 21 -34.83 2.63 -21.65
N PRO A 22 -35.99 2.72 -20.97
CA PRO A 22 -37.30 2.72 -21.61
C PRO A 22 -37.53 3.92 -22.54
N ASP A 23 -37.09 5.11 -22.16
CA ASP A 23 -37.24 6.33 -22.98
C ASP A 23 -36.43 6.23 -24.28
N ILE A 24 -35.26 5.58 -24.20
CA ILE A 24 -34.36 5.36 -25.33
C ILE A 24 -34.94 4.29 -26.24
N ALA A 25 -35.39 3.17 -25.69
CA ALA A 25 -36.04 2.10 -26.44
C ALA A 25 -37.27 2.59 -27.22
N ALA A 26 -38.11 3.43 -26.61
CA ALA A 26 -39.30 4.00 -27.26
C ALA A 26 -38.96 4.91 -28.45
N SER A 27 -37.85 5.63 -28.36
CA SER A 27 -37.41 6.59 -29.39
C SER A 27 -36.47 5.99 -30.43
N ALA A 28 -35.85 4.85 -30.13
CA ALA A 28 -34.82 4.23 -30.97
C ALA A 28 -35.34 3.88 -32.37
N ARG A 29 -34.47 4.10 -33.35
CA ARG A 29 -34.66 3.73 -34.75
C ARG A 29 -33.38 3.08 -35.30
N PRO A 30 -33.48 2.24 -36.35
CA PRO A 30 -32.31 1.67 -37.02
C PRO A 30 -31.29 2.74 -37.43
N GLY A 31 -30.00 2.44 -37.30
CA GLY A 31 -28.90 3.36 -37.62
C GLY A 31 -28.46 4.28 -36.47
N GLN A 32 -29.18 4.33 -35.36
CA GLN A 32 -28.84 5.19 -34.22
C GLN A 32 -27.89 4.51 -33.21
N PHE A 33 -27.26 5.33 -32.37
CA PHE A 33 -26.32 4.88 -31.35
C PHE A 33 -26.58 5.53 -29.99
N VAL A 34 -25.88 5.06 -28.96
CA VAL A 34 -25.88 5.62 -27.61
C VAL A 34 -24.45 5.97 -27.19
N MET A 35 -24.30 6.96 -26.31
CA MET A 35 -23.04 7.23 -25.61
C MET A 35 -23.07 6.61 -24.21
N VAL A 36 -22.14 5.71 -23.93
CA VAL A 36 -22.04 5.00 -22.65
C VAL A 36 -20.85 5.51 -21.85
N ARG A 37 -21.03 5.74 -20.55
CA ARG A 37 -19.95 5.97 -19.58
C ARG A 37 -20.10 5.02 -18.40
N LEU A 38 -19.05 4.26 -18.13
CA LEU A 38 -19.07 3.17 -17.15
C LEU A 38 -19.17 3.71 -15.71
N HIS A 39 -18.22 4.55 -15.31
CA HIS A 39 -18.12 5.12 -13.96
C HIS A 39 -17.56 6.54 -14.02
N ASP A 40 -17.41 7.18 -12.85
CA ASP A 40 -16.82 8.50 -12.78
C ASP A 40 -15.35 8.50 -13.22
N GLY A 41 -14.96 9.46 -14.09
CA GLY A 41 -13.65 9.48 -14.73
C GLY A 41 -13.43 8.50 -15.90
N ALA A 42 -14.42 7.67 -16.27
CA ALA A 42 -14.35 6.85 -17.50
C ALA A 42 -14.59 7.70 -18.77
N GLU A 43 -14.11 7.22 -19.91
CA GLU A 43 -14.41 7.83 -21.20
C GLU A 43 -15.87 7.63 -21.62
N ARG A 44 -16.34 8.44 -22.58
CA ARG A 44 -17.66 8.29 -23.20
C ARG A 44 -17.49 7.54 -24.52
N ILE A 45 -18.13 6.37 -24.64
CA ILE A 45 -17.96 5.46 -25.77
C ILE A 45 -19.23 5.47 -26.63
N PRO A 46 -19.13 5.74 -27.94
CA PRO A 46 -20.25 5.54 -28.87
C PRO A 46 -20.48 4.04 -29.11
N LEU A 47 -21.69 3.55 -28.87
CA LEU A 47 -22.10 2.18 -29.15
C LEU A 47 -23.37 2.18 -29.98
N THR A 48 -23.36 1.56 -31.16
CA THR A 48 -24.54 1.46 -32.01
C THR A 48 -25.62 0.61 -31.35
N ILE A 49 -26.88 1.01 -31.51
CA ILE A 49 -28.03 0.24 -31.05
C ILE A 49 -28.18 -0.96 -31.97
N ALA A 50 -27.92 -2.15 -31.44
CA ALA A 50 -27.98 -3.41 -32.18
C ALA A 50 -29.39 -4.02 -32.17
N ASP A 51 -30.19 -3.72 -31.15
CA ASP A 51 -31.61 -4.05 -31.08
C ASP A 51 -32.31 -3.20 -30.00
N PHE A 52 -33.63 -3.22 -29.97
CA PHE A 52 -34.41 -2.57 -28.90
C PHE A 52 -35.80 -3.20 -28.79
N ASP A 53 -36.33 -3.25 -27.57
CA ASP A 53 -37.67 -3.72 -27.27
C ASP A 53 -38.44 -2.64 -26.50
N VAL A 54 -39.46 -2.07 -27.15
CA VAL A 54 -40.29 -0.99 -26.58
C VAL A 54 -41.16 -1.49 -25.43
N ALA A 55 -41.61 -2.76 -25.47
CA ALA A 55 -42.47 -3.32 -24.45
C ALA A 55 -41.67 -3.71 -23.19
N ALA A 56 -40.46 -4.25 -23.39
CA ALA A 56 -39.55 -4.54 -22.29
C ALA A 56 -38.82 -3.29 -21.78
N GLY A 57 -38.76 -2.21 -22.57
CA GLY A 57 -38.05 -0.97 -22.24
C GLY A 57 -36.54 -1.09 -22.38
N THR A 58 -36.03 -2.01 -23.20
CA THR A 58 -34.61 -2.36 -23.25
C THR A 58 -33.95 -1.98 -24.56
N VAL A 59 -32.67 -1.63 -24.47
CA VAL A 59 -31.78 -1.37 -25.61
C VAL A 59 -30.66 -2.39 -25.60
N THR A 60 -30.42 -3.02 -26.74
CA THR A 60 -29.35 -4.00 -26.92
C THR A 60 -28.16 -3.35 -27.59
N VAL A 61 -26.99 -3.47 -26.96
CA VAL A 61 -25.70 -3.09 -27.55
C VAL A 61 -24.80 -4.32 -27.66
N VAL A 62 -24.03 -4.41 -28.74
CA VAL A 62 -23.02 -5.45 -28.94
C VAL A 62 -21.65 -4.80 -28.96
N VAL A 63 -20.74 -5.35 -28.17
CA VAL A 63 -19.42 -4.75 -27.92
C VAL A 63 -18.35 -5.78 -28.22
N GLN A 64 -17.30 -5.34 -28.91
CA GLN A 64 -16.07 -6.11 -29.05
C GLN A 64 -14.98 -5.50 -28.15
N SER A 65 -14.33 -6.35 -27.37
CA SER A 65 -13.21 -5.98 -26.51
C SER A 65 -11.96 -5.71 -27.36
N LEU A 66 -11.66 -4.43 -27.61
CA LEU A 66 -10.53 -3.97 -28.44
C LEU A 66 -9.53 -3.10 -27.67
N GLY A 67 -9.97 -2.40 -26.62
CA GLY A 67 -9.15 -1.48 -25.85
C GLY A 67 -9.47 -1.56 -24.36
N ARG A 68 -8.79 -0.74 -23.56
CA ARG A 68 -8.94 -0.74 -22.09
C ARG A 68 -10.40 -0.73 -21.65
N SER A 69 -11.20 0.23 -22.11
CA SER A 69 -12.55 0.43 -21.60
C SER A 69 -13.50 -0.71 -22.00
N THR A 70 -13.35 -1.26 -23.20
CA THR A 70 -14.16 -2.40 -23.66
C THR A 70 -13.70 -3.73 -23.03
N ALA A 71 -12.43 -3.84 -22.64
CA ALA A 71 -11.95 -4.94 -21.79
C ALA A 71 -12.52 -4.82 -20.36
N GLU A 72 -12.51 -3.62 -19.78
CA GLU A 72 -13.13 -3.35 -18.47
C GLU A 72 -14.64 -3.66 -18.47
N MET A 73 -15.35 -3.29 -19.54
CA MET A 73 -16.74 -3.70 -19.77
C MET A 73 -16.89 -5.22 -19.69
N ARG A 74 -16.07 -5.98 -20.41
CA ARG A 74 -16.11 -7.44 -20.42
C ARG A 74 -15.80 -8.04 -19.04
N ASP A 75 -14.80 -7.51 -18.35
CA ASP A 75 -14.21 -8.15 -17.18
C ASP A 75 -14.92 -7.79 -15.88
N LYS A 76 -15.47 -6.57 -15.77
CA LYS A 76 -15.98 -6.01 -14.52
C LYS A 76 -17.48 -5.74 -14.46
N TYR A 77 -18.18 -5.73 -15.60
CA TYR A 77 -19.61 -5.45 -15.67
C TYR A 77 -20.41 -6.71 -16.00
N HIS A 78 -21.31 -7.08 -15.09
CA HIS A 78 -22.15 -8.26 -15.13
C HIS A 78 -23.64 -7.90 -15.11
N GLU A 79 -24.48 -8.90 -15.30
CA GLU A 79 -25.92 -8.73 -15.13
C GLU A 79 -26.24 -8.26 -13.72
N GLY A 80 -27.05 -7.21 -13.60
CA GLY A 80 -27.34 -6.54 -12.34
C GLY A 80 -26.57 -5.25 -12.12
N ASP A 81 -25.40 -5.08 -12.74
CA ASP A 81 -24.62 -3.84 -12.64
C ASP A 81 -25.28 -2.70 -13.41
N SER A 82 -24.80 -1.47 -13.21
CA SER A 82 -25.34 -0.29 -13.87
C SER A 82 -24.26 0.63 -14.39
N PHE A 83 -24.54 1.27 -15.52
CA PHE A 83 -23.70 2.35 -16.03
C PHE A 83 -24.01 3.67 -15.33
N ALA A 84 -22.98 4.50 -15.18
CA ALA A 84 -23.13 5.88 -14.76
C ALA A 84 -24.01 6.66 -15.75
N ASP A 85 -23.73 6.54 -17.06
CA ASP A 85 -24.48 7.23 -18.11
C ASP A 85 -24.73 6.34 -19.33
N PHE A 86 -25.92 6.49 -19.93
CA PHE A 86 -26.34 5.83 -21.16
C PHE A 86 -27.24 6.80 -21.94
N VAL A 87 -26.67 7.55 -22.87
CA VAL A 87 -27.32 8.71 -23.50
C VAL A 87 -27.69 8.39 -24.94
N GLY A 88 -28.96 8.54 -25.31
CA GLY A 88 -29.43 8.47 -26.69
C GLY A 88 -30.95 8.38 -26.82
N PRO A 89 -31.47 7.91 -27.95
CA PRO A 89 -30.72 7.57 -29.16
C PRO A 89 -30.12 8.85 -29.80
N LEU A 90 -28.93 8.72 -30.38
CA LEU A 90 -28.19 9.80 -31.06
C LEU A 90 -27.92 9.43 -32.53
N GLY A 91 -27.57 10.44 -33.32
CA GLY A 91 -27.43 10.31 -34.76
C GLY A 91 -28.77 10.28 -35.51
N MET A 92 -28.68 10.42 -36.82
CA MET A 92 -29.84 10.30 -37.71
C MET A 92 -30.20 8.82 -37.91
N PRO A 93 -31.50 8.49 -37.95
CA PRO A 93 -31.93 7.15 -38.33
C PRO A 93 -31.58 6.87 -39.79
N THR A 94 -31.32 5.60 -40.11
CA THR A 94 -31.16 5.15 -41.50
C THR A 94 -32.43 5.46 -42.29
N GLU A 95 -32.26 6.04 -43.49
CA GLU A 95 -33.37 6.30 -44.40
C GLU A 95 -33.86 4.98 -45.02
N ILE A 96 -35.14 4.67 -44.82
CA ILE A 96 -35.79 3.47 -45.35
C ILE A 96 -36.87 3.92 -46.31
N ASP A 97 -36.60 3.81 -47.61
CA ASP A 97 -37.57 4.15 -48.64
C ASP A 97 -38.75 3.15 -48.67
N PRO A 98 -39.98 3.60 -48.92
CA PRO A 98 -41.13 2.71 -49.06
C PRO A 98 -41.22 2.14 -50.48
N GLY A 99 -41.15 0.81 -50.65
CA GLY A 99 -41.47 0.14 -51.91
C GLY A 99 -40.67 -1.14 -52.17
N PRO A 100 -41.02 -1.93 -53.21
CA PRO A 100 -40.25 -3.12 -53.57
C PRO A 100 -38.95 -2.73 -54.29
N GLY A 101 -37.82 -3.21 -53.77
CA GLY A 101 -36.48 -3.13 -54.37
C GLY A 101 -35.55 -4.16 -53.71
N HIS A 102 -34.39 -4.41 -54.29
CA HIS A 102 -33.33 -5.26 -53.75
C HIS A 102 -32.29 -4.45 -52.97
N VAL A 103 -32.19 -4.73 -51.67
CA VAL A 103 -31.20 -4.12 -50.78
C VAL A 103 -30.20 -5.18 -50.32
N VAL A 104 -28.91 -4.87 -50.46
CA VAL A 104 -27.83 -5.72 -49.96
C VAL A 104 -27.25 -5.10 -48.70
N LEU A 105 -27.22 -5.85 -47.60
CA LEU A 105 -26.66 -5.40 -46.34
C LEU A 105 -25.40 -6.17 -45.99
N VAL A 106 -24.27 -5.46 -45.90
CA VAL A 106 -22.94 -6.02 -45.70
C VAL A 106 -22.44 -5.73 -44.28
N GLY A 107 -22.25 -6.78 -43.47
CA GLY A 107 -21.76 -6.68 -42.10
C GLY A 107 -20.40 -7.34 -41.93
N GLY A 108 -19.37 -6.58 -41.54
CA GLY A 108 -18.04 -7.12 -41.26
C GLY A 108 -17.73 -7.20 -39.75
N GLY A 109 -17.51 -8.41 -39.24
CA GLY A 109 -17.18 -8.66 -37.84
C GLY A 109 -18.24 -8.10 -36.88
N LEU A 110 -17.86 -7.15 -36.02
CA LEU A 110 -18.81 -6.46 -35.14
C LEU A 110 -19.91 -5.72 -35.93
N GLY A 111 -19.64 -5.33 -37.17
CA GLY A 111 -20.60 -4.65 -38.07
C GLY A 111 -21.87 -5.45 -38.38
N VAL A 112 -21.89 -6.76 -38.12
CA VAL A 112 -23.12 -7.57 -38.23
C VAL A 112 -24.20 -7.12 -37.24
N ALA A 113 -23.82 -6.69 -36.04
CA ALA A 113 -24.76 -6.24 -35.02
C ALA A 113 -25.53 -4.96 -35.39
N PRO A 114 -24.88 -3.87 -35.86
CA PRO A 114 -25.59 -2.67 -36.32
C PRO A 114 -26.29 -2.84 -37.67
N VAL A 115 -25.91 -3.82 -38.50
CA VAL A 115 -26.63 -4.14 -39.74
C VAL A 115 -27.99 -4.75 -39.46
N PHE A 116 -28.09 -5.60 -38.44
CA PHE A 116 -29.33 -6.33 -38.12
C PHE A 116 -30.60 -5.45 -38.03
N PRO A 117 -30.65 -4.33 -37.28
CA PRO A 117 -31.86 -3.51 -37.18
C PRO A 117 -32.26 -2.89 -38.53
N GLN A 118 -31.29 -2.59 -39.40
CA GLN A 118 -31.55 -2.07 -40.75
C GLN A 118 -32.09 -3.17 -41.67
N LEU A 119 -31.52 -4.38 -41.62
CA LEU A 119 -32.02 -5.55 -42.35
C LEU A 119 -33.49 -5.80 -42.03
N ARG A 120 -33.84 -5.83 -40.73
CA ARG A 120 -35.21 -5.99 -40.26
C ARG A 120 -36.13 -4.89 -40.79
N ALA A 121 -35.68 -3.64 -40.77
CA ALA A 121 -36.48 -2.50 -41.24
C ALA A 121 -36.75 -2.52 -42.76
N PHE A 122 -35.73 -2.77 -43.59
CA PHE A 122 -35.92 -2.91 -45.04
C PHE A 122 -36.82 -4.10 -45.39
N LYS A 123 -36.66 -5.23 -44.69
CA LYS A 123 -37.53 -6.40 -44.88
C LYS A 123 -38.99 -6.08 -44.56
N GLN A 124 -39.24 -5.39 -43.45
CA GLN A 124 -40.58 -4.95 -43.03
C GLN A 124 -41.19 -3.92 -43.99
N ALA A 125 -40.36 -3.09 -44.64
CA ALA A 125 -40.78 -2.15 -45.68
C ALA A 125 -41.10 -2.80 -47.04
N GLY A 126 -40.85 -4.12 -47.20
CA GLY A 126 -41.23 -4.89 -48.38
C GLY A 126 -40.12 -5.08 -49.41
N HIS A 127 -38.87 -4.77 -49.07
CA HIS A 127 -37.72 -5.02 -49.94
C HIS A 127 -37.34 -6.51 -49.96
N ARG A 128 -36.77 -6.96 -51.08
CA ARG A 128 -35.96 -8.19 -51.10
C ARG A 128 -34.61 -7.86 -50.48
N THR A 129 -34.15 -8.69 -49.55
CA THR A 129 -32.95 -8.42 -48.76
C THR A 129 -31.92 -9.53 -48.90
N THR A 130 -30.70 -9.17 -49.28
CA THR A 130 -29.55 -10.09 -49.23
C THR A 130 -28.60 -9.61 -48.14
N ALA A 131 -28.33 -10.44 -47.14
CA ALA A 131 -27.35 -10.16 -46.10
C ALA A 131 -26.02 -10.83 -46.43
N ILE A 132 -24.92 -10.08 -46.43
CA ILE A 132 -23.56 -10.59 -46.59
C ILE A 132 -22.81 -10.33 -45.29
N VAL A 133 -22.47 -11.39 -44.55
CA VAL A 133 -21.78 -11.27 -43.26
C VAL A 133 -20.38 -11.88 -43.34
N GLY A 134 -19.38 -11.17 -42.82
CA GLY A 134 -17.97 -11.54 -42.92
C GLY A 134 -17.27 -11.66 -41.59
N PHE A 135 -16.50 -12.72 -41.40
CA PHE A 135 -15.67 -12.92 -40.21
C PHE A 135 -14.28 -13.44 -40.60
N ARG A 136 -13.29 -13.27 -39.71
CA ARG A 136 -11.95 -13.84 -39.97
C ARG A 136 -11.97 -15.37 -39.97
N ASN A 137 -12.79 -15.96 -39.11
CA ASN A 137 -12.98 -17.40 -38.96
C ASN A 137 -14.33 -17.70 -38.30
N ALA A 138 -14.69 -18.99 -38.23
CA ALA A 138 -15.95 -19.46 -37.66
C ALA A 138 -16.09 -19.19 -36.15
N GLU A 139 -15.00 -19.16 -35.38
CA GLU A 139 -15.04 -18.92 -33.92
C GLU A 139 -15.50 -17.50 -33.58
N LEU A 140 -15.22 -16.53 -34.46
CA LEU A 140 -15.60 -15.13 -34.28
C LEU A 140 -16.99 -14.80 -34.86
N SER A 141 -17.68 -15.79 -35.42
CA SER A 141 -18.94 -15.60 -36.12
C SER A 141 -20.13 -15.67 -35.16
N PHE A 142 -21.16 -14.82 -35.36
CA PHE A 142 -22.34 -14.77 -34.50
C PHE A 142 -23.61 -14.33 -35.25
N TRP A 143 -24.78 -14.59 -34.65
CA TRP A 143 -26.11 -14.15 -35.11
C TRP A 143 -26.57 -14.61 -36.51
N HIS A 144 -26.02 -15.70 -37.08
CA HIS A 144 -26.49 -16.23 -38.37
C HIS A 144 -27.99 -16.53 -38.41
N GLY A 145 -28.53 -17.21 -37.40
CA GLY A 145 -29.96 -17.52 -37.34
C GLY A 145 -30.83 -16.27 -37.26
N LYS A 146 -30.38 -15.26 -36.49
CA LYS A 146 -31.05 -13.97 -36.34
C LYS A 146 -31.04 -13.17 -37.66
N MET A 147 -29.94 -13.21 -38.41
CA MET A 147 -29.85 -12.60 -39.74
C MET A 147 -30.72 -13.35 -40.77
N ALA A 148 -30.67 -14.68 -40.78
CA ALA A 148 -31.42 -15.52 -41.71
C ALA A 148 -32.95 -15.41 -41.56
N GLU A 149 -33.45 -15.06 -40.38
CA GLU A 149 -34.87 -14.81 -40.14
C GLU A 149 -35.41 -13.63 -40.97
N TRP A 150 -34.55 -12.62 -41.22
CA TRP A 150 -34.95 -11.37 -41.88
C TRP A 150 -34.39 -11.21 -43.29
N ALA A 151 -33.37 -11.99 -43.67
CA ALA A 151 -32.79 -11.99 -45.01
C ALA A 151 -33.50 -13.00 -45.92
N ASP A 152 -33.78 -12.61 -47.18
CA ASP A 152 -34.22 -13.56 -48.22
C ASP A 152 -33.06 -14.47 -48.65
N GLU A 153 -31.84 -13.94 -48.59
CA GLU A 153 -30.61 -14.66 -48.86
C GLU A 153 -29.54 -14.24 -47.85
N LEU A 154 -28.91 -15.20 -47.18
CA LEU A 154 -27.79 -14.96 -46.27
C LEU A 154 -26.52 -15.59 -46.85
N ILE A 155 -25.54 -14.76 -47.16
CA ILE A 155 -24.21 -15.15 -47.60
C ILE A 155 -23.25 -14.96 -46.43
N VAL A 156 -22.69 -16.06 -45.93
CA VAL A 156 -21.69 -16.04 -44.86
C VAL A 156 -20.32 -16.22 -45.47
N CYS A 157 -19.40 -15.31 -45.18
CA CYS A 157 -18.02 -15.33 -45.64
C CYS A 157 -17.04 -15.49 -44.47
N THR A 158 -16.03 -16.33 -44.64
CA THR A 158 -14.88 -16.39 -43.74
C THR A 158 -13.56 -16.26 -44.50
N ASP A 159 -12.63 -15.46 -43.97
CA ASP A 159 -11.33 -15.22 -44.62
C ASP A 159 -10.54 -16.54 -44.80
N ASP A 160 -10.61 -17.43 -43.80
CA ASP A 160 -9.92 -18.73 -43.79
C ASP A 160 -10.73 -19.88 -44.40
N GLY A 161 -11.98 -19.65 -44.80
CA GLY A 161 -12.87 -20.69 -45.34
C GLY A 161 -13.41 -21.68 -44.31
N SER A 162 -13.24 -21.41 -43.01
CA SER A 162 -13.72 -22.28 -41.93
C SER A 162 -15.25 -22.41 -41.89
N MET A 163 -16.00 -21.47 -42.48
CA MET A 163 -17.45 -21.54 -42.61
C MET A 163 -17.97 -20.71 -43.80
N GLY A 164 -18.99 -21.24 -44.48
CA GLY A 164 -19.63 -20.56 -45.61
C GLY A 164 -18.69 -20.43 -46.81
N ARG A 165 -18.71 -19.27 -47.45
CA ARG A 165 -17.83 -18.95 -48.58
C ARG A 165 -16.45 -18.54 -48.06
N GLN A 166 -15.39 -19.11 -48.61
CA GLN A 166 -14.04 -18.61 -48.39
C GLN A 166 -13.83 -17.28 -49.13
N GLY A 167 -13.27 -16.28 -48.45
CA GLY A 167 -12.91 -14.99 -49.03
C GLY A 167 -13.61 -13.81 -48.38
N LEU A 168 -13.37 -12.61 -48.93
CA LEU A 168 -13.88 -11.35 -48.37
C LEU A 168 -15.35 -11.11 -48.76
N VAL A 169 -16.08 -10.38 -47.90
CA VAL A 169 -17.46 -9.95 -48.19
C VAL A 169 -17.58 -9.10 -49.47
N THR A 170 -16.50 -8.42 -49.85
CA THR A 170 -16.43 -7.60 -51.07
C THR A 170 -16.47 -8.43 -52.34
N GLU A 171 -15.94 -9.66 -52.30
CA GLU A 171 -16.02 -10.60 -53.42
C GLU A 171 -17.45 -11.12 -53.58
N ALA A 172 -18.10 -11.48 -52.47
CA ALA A 172 -19.51 -11.85 -52.47
C ALA A 172 -20.41 -10.70 -52.93
N LEU A 173 -20.15 -9.48 -52.47
CA LEU A 173 -20.86 -8.29 -52.93
C LEU A 173 -20.68 -8.09 -54.44
N GLY A 174 -19.48 -8.27 -54.97
CA GLY A 174 -19.20 -8.18 -56.40
C GLY A 174 -20.05 -9.13 -57.22
N ASP A 175 -20.18 -10.39 -56.77
CA ASP A 175 -21.03 -11.38 -57.46
C ASP A 175 -22.51 -10.98 -57.45
N VAL A 176 -23.03 -10.51 -56.32
CA VAL A 176 -24.43 -10.04 -56.22
C VAL A 176 -24.66 -8.82 -57.11
N VAL A 177 -23.73 -7.86 -57.12
CA VAL A 177 -23.84 -6.64 -57.93
C VAL A 177 -23.82 -6.96 -59.43
N VAL A 178 -23.00 -7.91 -59.86
CA VAL A 178 -22.92 -8.33 -61.27
C VAL A 178 -24.18 -9.10 -61.70
N ASN A 179 -24.66 -10.01 -60.86
CA ASN A 179 -25.73 -10.93 -61.22
C ASN A 179 -27.13 -10.32 -61.05
N ASP A 180 -27.31 -9.45 -60.06
CA ASP A 180 -28.64 -9.05 -59.58
C ASP A 180 -28.86 -7.53 -59.60
N ARG A 181 -27.79 -6.73 -59.57
CA ARG A 181 -27.80 -5.24 -59.57
C ARG A 181 -28.77 -4.64 -58.54
N PRO A 182 -28.43 -4.67 -57.24
CA PRO A 182 -29.27 -4.08 -56.20
C PRO A 182 -29.38 -2.56 -56.35
N GLU A 183 -30.50 -1.99 -55.88
CA GLU A 183 -30.72 -0.54 -55.86
C GLU A 183 -29.91 0.15 -54.76
N LEU A 184 -29.69 -0.55 -53.64
CA LEU A 184 -28.98 -0.02 -52.48
C LEU A 184 -28.06 -1.09 -51.86
N VAL A 185 -26.86 -0.67 -51.52
CA VAL A 185 -25.94 -1.43 -50.66
C VAL A 185 -25.73 -0.65 -49.37
N VAL A 186 -25.91 -1.30 -48.22
CA VAL A 186 -25.53 -0.72 -46.92
C VAL A 186 -24.39 -1.53 -46.32
N ALA A 187 -23.26 -0.90 -46.06
CA ALA A 187 -22.05 -1.56 -45.57
C ALA A 187 -21.64 -1.01 -44.20
N ILE A 188 -21.50 -1.89 -43.21
CA ILE A 188 -21.07 -1.54 -41.86
C ILE A 188 -20.01 -2.51 -41.37
N GLY A 189 -18.88 -1.98 -40.94
CA GLY A 189 -17.76 -2.78 -40.45
C GLY A 189 -16.48 -1.97 -40.40
N PRO A 190 -15.30 -2.62 -40.51
CA PRO A 190 -14.03 -1.92 -40.57
C PRO A 190 -14.00 -0.89 -41.71
N MET A 191 -13.40 0.29 -41.49
CA MET A 191 -13.37 1.36 -42.50
C MET A 191 -12.76 0.91 -43.83
N VAL A 192 -11.77 0.01 -43.80
CA VAL A 192 -11.16 -0.58 -45.00
C VAL A 192 -12.14 -1.44 -45.80
N MET A 193 -13.03 -2.17 -45.12
CA MET A 193 -14.09 -2.96 -45.75
C MET A 193 -15.14 -2.04 -46.35
N MET A 194 -15.59 -1.03 -45.61
CA MET A 194 -16.57 -0.06 -46.08
C MET A 194 -16.09 0.69 -47.33
N ARG A 195 -14.82 1.12 -47.35
CA ARG A 195 -14.17 1.69 -48.55
C ARG A 195 -14.22 0.71 -49.72
N ALA A 196 -13.82 -0.55 -49.48
CA ALA A 196 -13.79 -1.55 -50.53
C ALA A 196 -15.19 -1.89 -51.08
N CYS A 197 -16.23 -1.91 -50.25
CA CYS A 197 -17.61 -2.03 -50.70
C CYS A 197 -18.00 -0.88 -51.65
N GLY A 198 -17.65 0.37 -51.30
CA GLY A 198 -17.87 1.52 -52.18
C GLY A 198 -17.13 1.41 -53.52
N GLU A 199 -15.89 0.93 -53.52
CA GLU A 199 -15.12 0.75 -54.76
C GLU A 199 -15.63 -0.41 -55.63
N VAL A 200 -16.16 -1.47 -55.03
CA VAL A 200 -16.79 -2.59 -55.77
C VAL A 200 -18.08 -2.13 -56.46
N THR A 201 -18.86 -1.25 -55.85
CA THR A 201 -20.15 -0.81 -56.38
C THR A 201 -20.03 0.37 -57.37
N ARG A 202 -18.98 1.19 -57.25
CA ARG A 202 -18.76 2.40 -58.06
C ARG A 202 -18.83 2.17 -59.58
N PRO A 203 -18.20 1.14 -60.17
CA PRO A 203 -18.28 0.89 -61.63
C PRO A 203 -19.69 0.51 -62.11
N HIS A 204 -20.53 0.04 -61.21
CA HIS A 204 -21.89 -0.42 -61.51
C HIS A 204 -22.95 0.65 -61.24
N GLY A 205 -22.57 1.81 -60.70
CA GLY A 205 -23.50 2.90 -60.37
C GLY A 205 -24.52 2.53 -59.29
N VAL A 206 -24.20 1.55 -58.44
CA VAL A 206 -25.06 1.12 -57.33
C VAL A 206 -24.85 2.05 -56.13
N HIS A 207 -25.92 2.68 -55.65
CA HIS A 207 -25.84 3.57 -54.49
C HIS A 207 -25.41 2.78 -53.25
N THR A 208 -24.40 3.29 -52.54
CA THR A 208 -23.78 2.58 -51.43
C THR A 208 -23.65 3.49 -50.21
N VAL A 209 -24.28 3.10 -49.12
CA VAL A 209 -24.25 3.80 -47.84
C VAL A 209 -23.32 3.08 -46.89
N VAL A 210 -22.50 3.83 -46.16
CA VAL A 210 -21.61 3.32 -45.11
C VAL A 210 -21.92 3.97 -43.78
N SER A 211 -21.97 3.17 -42.72
CA SER A 211 -22.20 3.67 -41.36
C SER A 211 -20.87 3.91 -40.65
N LEU A 212 -20.48 5.18 -40.52
CA LEU A 212 -19.18 5.60 -40.01
C LEU A 212 -19.14 5.64 -38.48
N ASN A 213 -18.25 4.85 -37.89
CA ASN A 213 -17.88 4.97 -36.48
C ASN A 213 -16.63 5.87 -36.33
N THR A 214 -16.83 7.18 -36.48
CA THR A 214 -15.76 8.17 -36.29
C THR A 214 -15.43 8.37 -34.80
N ILE A 215 -14.36 9.08 -34.48
CA ILE A 215 -14.04 9.38 -33.08
C ILE A 215 -15.08 10.36 -32.52
N MET A 216 -15.93 9.89 -31.60
CA MET A 216 -17.00 10.68 -30.95
C MET A 216 -16.73 10.84 -29.46
N VAL A 217 -16.99 12.04 -28.91
CA VAL A 217 -16.82 12.33 -27.48
C VAL A 217 -18.15 12.72 -26.83
N ASP A 218 -18.87 13.68 -27.42
CA ASP A 218 -20.15 14.15 -26.87
C ASP A 218 -21.37 13.45 -27.48
N GLY A 219 -21.29 13.10 -28.77
CA GLY A 219 -22.37 12.45 -29.54
C GLY A 219 -23.46 13.40 -30.04
N THR A 220 -23.37 14.70 -29.76
CA THR A 220 -24.38 15.74 -30.11
C THR A 220 -23.83 16.83 -31.04
N GLY A 221 -22.58 16.69 -31.49
CA GLY A 221 -21.90 17.60 -32.43
C GLY A 221 -21.17 18.77 -31.78
N MET A 222 -21.30 18.99 -30.47
CA MET A 222 -20.71 20.15 -29.80
C MET A 222 -19.17 20.16 -29.85
N CYS A 223 -18.52 18.98 -29.79
CA CYS A 223 -17.05 18.92 -29.77
C CYS A 223 -16.41 18.93 -31.17
N GLY A 224 -17.16 18.60 -32.22
CA GLY A 224 -16.65 18.45 -33.59
C GLY A 224 -15.60 17.35 -33.82
N SER A 225 -15.43 16.41 -32.88
CA SER A 225 -14.50 15.28 -33.03
C SER A 225 -14.96 14.31 -34.13
N CYS A 226 -16.28 14.11 -34.25
CA CYS A 226 -16.92 13.17 -35.16
C CYS A 226 -16.90 13.62 -36.64
N ARG A 227 -16.19 14.71 -36.95
CA ARG A 227 -16.18 15.33 -38.27
C ARG A 227 -15.53 14.44 -39.33
N VAL A 228 -16.07 14.54 -40.54
CA VAL A 228 -15.67 13.83 -41.74
C VAL A 228 -15.89 14.72 -42.97
N SER A 229 -14.99 14.66 -43.94
CA SER A 229 -15.20 15.29 -45.25
C SER A 229 -16.05 14.39 -46.14
N VAL A 230 -17.21 14.89 -46.58
CA VAL A 230 -18.13 14.22 -47.51
C VAL A 230 -18.42 15.18 -48.65
N ASP A 231 -18.04 14.80 -49.88
CA ASP A 231 -18.14 15.63 -51.08
C ASP A 231 -17.47 17.02 -50.92
N GLY A 232 -16.30 17.03 -50.28
CA GLY A 232 -15.55 18.27 -49.99
C GLY A 232 -16.16 19.17 -48.91
N VAL A 233 -17.25 18.74 -48.25
CA VAL A 233 -17.90 19.48 -47.16
C VAL A 233 -17.70 18.75 -45.84
N THR A 234 -17.30 19.49 -44.80
CA THR A 234 -17.23 18.95 -43.44
C THR A 234 -18.62 18.64 -42.91
N ARG A 235 -18.87 17.38 -42.60
CA ARG A 235 -20.07 16.86 -41.92
C ARG A 235 -19.69 16.27 -40.57
N PHE A 236 -20.69 16.06 -39.72
CA PHE A 236 -20.54 15.51 -38.37
C PHE A 236 -21.30 14.20 -38.28
N ALA A 237 -20.60 13.06 -38.19
CA ALA A 237 -21.25 11.74 -38.15
C ALA A 237 -22.26 11.57 -36.99
N CYS A 238 -22.07 12.32 -35.90
CA CYS A 238 -22.94 12.29 -34.75
C CYS A 238 -24.22 13.14 -34.89
N VAL A 239 -24.31 14.04 -35.88
CA VAL A 239 -25.45 14.96 -36.10
C VAL A 239 -26.05 14.82 -37.49
N ASP A 240 -25.21 14.82 -38.52
CA ASP A 240 -25.63 14.66 -39.92
C ASP A 240 -25.98 13.19 -40.26
N GLY A 241 -25.70 12.26 -39.34
CA GLY A 241 -25.99 10.83 -39.47
C GLY A 241 -24.71 9.99 -39.49
N PRO A 242 -24.67 8.79 -38.88
CA PRO A 242 -23.49 7.95 -39.09
C PRO A 242 -23.46 7.43 -40.53
N ASP A 243 -24.60 7.37 -41.20
CA ASP A 243 -24.78 6.85 -42.55
C ASP A 243 -24.45 7.93 -43.62
N PHE A 244 -23.47 7.66 -44.48
CA PHE A 244 -23.06 8.53 -45.59
C PHE A 244 -22.89 7.76 -46.89
N ASP A 245 -23.00 8.46 -48.02
CA ASP A 245 -22.66 7.88 -49.33
C ASP A 245 -21.16 7.54 -49.38
N ALA A 246 -20.85 6.26 -49.52
CA ALA A 246 -19.50 5.73 -49.58
C ALA A 246 -18.68 6.33 -50.73
N HIS A 247 -19.33 6.76 -51.82
CA HIS A 247 -18.64 7.33 -52.97
C HIS A 247 -18.16 8.77 -52.73
N CYS A 248 -18.70 9.44 -51.72
CA CYS A 248 -18.41 10.83 -51.35
C CYS A 248 -17.51 10.98 -50.11
N VAL A 249 -17.30 9.91 -49.34
CA VAL A 249 -16.51 9.95 -48.08
C VAL A 249 -15.01 9.97 -48.35
N ASP A 250 -14.29 10.88 -47.69
CA ASP A 250 -12.82 10.85 -47.62
C ASP A 250 -12.33 9.82 -46.58
N PHE A 251 -12.14 8.57 -47.03
CA PHE A 251 -11.64 7.50 -46.17
C PHE A 251 -10.18 7.68 -45.72
N ASP A 252 -9.35 8.36 -46.51
CA ASP A 252 -7.93 8.55 -46.19
C ASP A 252 -7.75 9.56 -45.04
N GLU A 253 -8.57 10.63 -45.04
CA GLU A 253 -8.70 11.55 -43.90
C GLU A 253 -9.13 10.78 -42.63
N LEU A 254 -10.20 9.99 -42.72
CA LEU A 254 -10.74 9.24 -41.57
C LEU A 254 -9.71 8.26 -40.98
N LEU A 255 -9.03 7.50 -41.82
CA LEU A 255 -7.99 6.55 -41.40
C LEU A 255 -6.83 7.27 -40.69
N THR A 256 -6.45 8.46 -41.15
CA THR A 256 -5.43 9.27 -40.52
C THR A 256 -5.89 9.79 -39.15
N ARG A 257 -7.13 10.27 -39.07
CA ARG A 257 -7.74 10.77 -37.83
C ARG A 257 -7.87 9.67 -36.77
N GLN A 258 -8.23 8.45 -37.16
CA GLN A 258 -8.38 7.33 -36.23
C GLN A 258 -7.06 6.92 -35.55
N ARG A 259 -5.92 7.11 -36.22
CA ARG A 259 -4.60 6.72 -35.68
C ARG A 259 -4.05 7.66 -34.61
N ARG A 260 -4.68 8.83 -34.39
CA ARG A 260 -4.10 9.90 -33.55
C ARG A 260 -3.90 9.54 -32.07
N PHE A 261 -4.64 8.55 -31.55
CA PHE A 261 -4.59 8.13 -30.15
C PHE A 261 -3.97 6.75 -29.94
N LYS A 262 -3.31 6.22 -30.98
CA LYS A 262 -2.81 4.85 -30.97
C LYS A 262 -1.79 4.61 -29.84
N ASP A 263 -0.95 5.61 -29.54
CA ASP A 263 0.07 5.51 -28.51
C ASP A 263 -0.57 5.52 -27.11
N GLU A 264 -1.55 6.40 -26.88
CA GLU A 264 -2.32 6.46 -25.63
C GLU A 264 -3.16 5.20 -25.39
N GLU A 265 -3.83 4.69 -26.43
CA GLU A 265 -4.59 3.43 -26.37
C GLU A 265 -3.67 2.25 -26.02
N THR A 266 -2.48 2.20 -26.63
CA THR A 266 -1.48 1.16 -26.35
C THR A 266 -1.00 1.22 -24.90
N ALA A 267 -0.67 2.42 -24.41
CA ALA A 267 -0.24 2.62 -23.03
C ALA A 267 -1.35 2.27 -22.02
N ALA A 268 -2.59 2.67 -22.30
CA ALA A 268 -3.74 2.37 -21.45
C ALA A 268 -4.08 0.88 -21.41
N ALA A 269 -3.95 0.17 -22.53
CA ALA A 269 -4.13 -1.27 -22.60
C ALA A 269 -3.05 -2.01 -21.79
N ALA A 270 -1.78 -1.59 -21.92
CA ALA A 270 -0.67 -2.18 -21.17
C ALA A 270 -0.80 -1.97 -19.64
N ASP A 271 -1.19 -0.77 -19.19
CA ASP A 271 -1.49 -0.50 -17.77
C ASP A 271 -2.63 -1.38 -17.26
N TYR A 272 -3.71 -1.51 -18.04
CA TYR A 272 -4.86 -2.34 -17.66
C TYR A 272 -4.50 -3.82 -17.57
N GLU A 273 -3.76 -4.34 -18.55
CA GLU A 273 -3.27 -5.72 -18.55
C GLU A 273 -2.35 -6.00 -17.35
N HIS A 274 -1.39 -5.10 -17.10
CA HIS A 274 -0.51 -5.20 -15.93
C HIS A 274 -1.32 -5.26 -14.63
N ARG A 275 -2.31 -4.37 -14.46
CA ARG A 275 -3.17 -4.34 -13.28
C ARG A 275 -4.01 -5.60 -13.14
N CYS A 276 -4.60 -6.10 -14.21
CA CYS A 276 -5.36 -7.36 -14.19
C CYS A 276 -4.45 -8.53 -13.77
N GLN A 277 -3.22 -8.55 -14.24
CA GLN A 277 -2.24 -9.59 -13.90
C GLN A 277 -1.81 -9.50 -12.43
N VAL A 278 -1.59 -8.28 -11.91
CA VAL A 278 -1.31 -8.03 -10.50
C VAL A 278 -2.52 -8.41 -9.63
N GLU A 279 -3.73 -8.04 -10.04
CA GLU A 279 -4.98 -8.38 -9.37
C GLU A 279 -5.15 -9.90 -9.29
N GLN A 280 -4.98 -10.61 -10.40
CA GLN A 280 -5.07 -12.07 -10.43
C GLN A 280 -3.99 -12.74 -9.57
N THR A 281 -2.77 -12.20 -9.58
CA THR A 281 -1.65 -12.73 -8.79
C THR A 281 -1.85 -12.53 -7.30
N LEU A 282 -2.17 -11.31 -6.89
CA LEU A 282 -2.26 -10.95 -5.49
C LEU A 282 -3.62 -11.33 -4.89
N PHE A 283 -4.73 -11.04 -5.57
CA PHE A 283 -6.09 -11.25 -5.07
C PHE A 283 -6.64 -12.64 -5.32
N VAL A 284 -6.54 -13.15 -6.54
CA VAL A 284 -7.14 -14.45 -6.88
C VAL A 284 -6.23 -15.61 -6.45
N GLN A 285 -4.95 -15.56 -6.80
CA GLN A 285 -3.99 -16.63 -6.47
C GLN A 285 -3.43 -16.52 -5.05
N GLY A 286 -3.64 -15.38 -4.36
CA GLY A 286 -3.16 -15.16 -2.99
C GLY A 286 -1.63 -15.13 -2.87
N LYS A 287 -0.88 -14.93 -3.96
CA LYS A 287 0.57 -14.86 -3.89
C LYS A 287 0.98 -13.62 -3.09
N ARG A 288 1.98 -13.80 -2.23
CA ARG A 288 2.56 -12.69 -1.46
C ARG A 288 3.56 -11.95 -2.35
N THR A 289 4.61 -12.60 -2.85
CA THR A 289 5.59 -11.94 -3.73
C THR A 289 5.19 -12.04 -5.20
N TYR A 290 5.14 -10.91 -5.92
CA TYR A 290 4.82 -10.87 -7.36
C TYR A 290 5.98 -10.40 -8.27
N LYS A 291 7.09 -9.92 -7.69
CA LYS A 291 8.26 -9.40 -8.42
C LYS A 291 9.58 -9.71 -7.70
N LYS A 292 10.70 -9.61 -8.42
CA LYS A 292 12.05 -9.87 -7.89
C LYS A 292 12.71 -8.59 -7.40
N LEU A 293 13.64 -8.70 -6.46
CA LEU A 293 14.36 -7.55 -5.88
C LEU A 293 15.14 -6.72 -6.93
N ARG A 294 15.65 -7.37 -7.98
CA ARG A 294 16.39 -6.72 -9.08
C ARG A 294 15.53 -5.83 -9.99
N GLU A 295 14.21 -5.96 -9.91
CA GLU A 295 13.24 -5.22 -10.72
C GLU A 295 12.78 -3.93 -10.01
N ILE A 296 13.28 -3.66 -8.80
CA ILE A 296 12.85 -2.53 -7.95
C ILE A 296 13.78 -1.32 -8.16
N GLU A 297 13.18 -0.13 -8.29
CA GLU A 297 13.93 1.12 -8.29
C GLU A 297 14.65 1.35 -6.94
N PRO A 298 15.96 1.69 -6.95
CA PRO A 298 16.77 1.74 -5.73
C PRO A 298 16.45 2.94 -4.83
N THR A 299 15.84 3.99 -5.36
CA THR A 299 15.51 5.20 -4.62
C THR A 299 14.00 5.38 -4.52
N LYS A 300 13.54 5.98 -3.43
CA LYS A 300 12.14 6.41 -3.29
C LYS A 300 11.78 7.39 -4.39
N VAL A 301 10.51 7.38 -4.79
CA VAL A 301 9.95 8.44 -5.62
C VAL A 301 10.08 9.77 -4.84
N PRO A 302 10.72 10.80 -5.41
CA PRO A 302 10.89 12.09 -4.74
C PRO A 302 9.53 12.67 -4.32
N MET A 303 9.45 13.20 -3.10
CA MET A 303 8.25 13.94 -2.66
C MET A 303 8.31 15.33 -3.30
N PRO A 304 7.27 15.79 -4.02
CA PRO A 304 7.22 17.18 -4.47
C PRO A 304 7.18 18.12 -3.26
N GLU A 305 8.04 19.13 -3.28
CA GLU A 305 8.17 20.13 -2.22
C GLU A 305 8.08 21.54 -2.79
N ARG A 306 7.64 22.48 -1.95
CA ARG A 306 7.74 23.90 -2.25
C ARG A 306 9.20 24.35 -2.26
N ASP A 307 9.48 25.37 -3.07
CA ASP A 307 10.79 26.01 -3.11
C ASP A 307 11.21 26.52 -1.71
N PRO A 308 12.45 26.27 -1.26
CA PRO A 308 12.91 26.67 0.08
C PRO A 308 12.81 28.16 0.37
N VAL A 309 13.05 29.03 -0.62
CA VAL A 309 12.98 30.48 -0.44
C VAL A 309 11.53 30.90 -0.25
N ILE A 310 10.62 30.40 -1.08
CA ILE A 310 9.18 30.72 -1.00
C ILE A 310 8.54 30.14 0.27
N ARG A 311 8.84 28.89 0.63
CA ARG A 311 8.23 28.23 1.79
C ARG A 311 8.73 28.79 3.13
N SER A 312 9.91 29.42 3.15
CA SER A 312 10.46 30.05 4.35
C SER A 312 9.71 31.31 4.78
N SER A 313 8.80 31.84 3.95
CA SER A 313 8.00 33.05 4.22
C SER A 313 6.49 32.79 4.27
N THR A 314 6.06 31.52 4.24
CA THR A 314 4.63 31.14 4.26
C THR A 314 4.40 29.97 5.22
N PHE A 315 3.18 29.88 5.76
CA PHE A 315 2.76 28.79 6.65
C PHE A 315 2.05 27.65 5.91
N ASP A 316 2.13 27.65 4.57
CA ASP A 316 1.63 26.59 3.70
C ASP A 316 2.43 25.31 3.84
N GLU A 317 1.79 24.17 3.56
CA GLU A 317 2.44 22.85 3.63
C GLU A 317 3.68 22.76 2.73
N VAL A 318 4.80 22.32 3.30
CA VAL A 318 6.08 22.21 2.58
C VAL A 318 6.08 21.05 1.58
N THR A 319 5.63 19.87 2.01
CA THR A 319 5.54 18.67 1.17
C THR A 319 4.15 18.62 0.55
N LEU A 320 4.07 18.48 -0.77
CA LEU A 320 2.80 18.61 -1.52
C LEU A 320 2.00 17.30 -1.63
N GLY A 321 2.60 16.17 -1.28
CA GLY A 321 2.00 14.84 -1.41
C GLY A 321 2.18 14.26 -2.82
N TYR A 322 1.98 12.94 -2.95
CA TYR A 322 2.09 12.27 -4.25
C TYR A 322 0.85 12.49 -5.12
N SER A 323 1.06 12.57 -6.43
CA SER A 323 0.03 12.25 -7.42
C SER A 323 -0.26 10.74 -7.44
N LEU A 324 -1.38 10.33 -8.03
CA LEU A 324 -1.71 8.90 -8.18
C LEU A 324 -0.60 8.13 -8.92
N SER A 325 -0.02 8.71 -9.97
CA SER A 325 1.08 8.08 -10.71
C SER A 325 2.33 7.89 -9.86
N GLU A 326 2.70 8.88 -9.04
CA GLU A 326 3.86 8.78 -8.15
C GLU A 326 3.62 7.78 -7.03
N ALA A 327 2.42 7.78 -6.43
CA ALA A 327 2.03 6.82 -5.40
C ALA A 327 2.03 5.38 -5.94
N MET A 328 1.59 5.17 -7.18
CA MET A 328 1.66 3.86 -7.82
C MET A 328 3.09 3.40 -8.04
N ARG A 329 3.95 4.27 -8.59
CA ARG A 329 5.37 3.94 -8.81
C ARG A 329 6.10 3.64 -7.49
N GLU A 330 5.77 4.35 -6.41
CA GLU A 330 6.31 4.04 -5.08
C GLU A 330 5.70 2.74 -4.50
N ALA A 331 4.42 2.47 -4.70
CA ALA A 331 3.78 1.22 -4.31
C ALA A 331 4.41 0.01 -5.03
N GLU A 332 4.82 0.19 -6.29
CA GLU A 332 5.59 -0.78 -7.08
C GLU A 332 7.01 -1.03 -6.54
N ARG A 333 7.46 -0.35 -5.48
CA ARG A 333 8.70 -0.73 -4.78
C ARG A 333 8.46 -1.77 -3.68
N CYS A 334 7.20 -1.98 -3.27
CA CYS A 334 6.86 -2.96 -2.26
C CYS A 334 6.93 -4.39 -2.81
N LEU A 335 7.76 -5.24 -2.19
CA LEU A 335 7.91 -6.66 -2.53
C LEU A 335 6.68 -7.53 -2.21
N GLN A 336 5.74 -7.01 -1.41
CA GLN A 336 4.65 -7.80 -0.84
C GLN A 336 5.18 -9.03 -0.07
N CYS A 337 6.10 -8.77 0.87
CA CYS A 337 6.84 -9.80 1.60
C CYS A 337 5.93 -10.84 2.28
N SER A 338 6.27 -12.12 2.18
CA SER A 338 5.56 -13.20 2.89
C SER A 338 5.62 -13.06 4.41
N ARG A 339 6.69 -12.48 4.95
CA ARG A 339 6.87 -12.16 6.38
C ARG A 339 7.19 -10.66 6.51
N PRO A 340 6.17 -9.79 6.58
CA PRO A 340 6.36 -8.35 6.55
C PRO A 340 6.80 -7.79 7.91
N THR A 341 8.07 -7.44 8.02
CA THR A 341 8.66 -6.79 9.21
C THR A 341 8.22 -5.33 9.39
N CYS A 342 7.71 -4.69 8.34
CA CYS A 342 7.19 -3.34 8.40
C CYS A 342 5.94 -3.22 9.31
N ILE A 343 5.11 -4.27 9.40
CA ILE A 343 3.93 -4.31 10.29
C ILE A 343 4.37 -4.23 11.76
N SER A 344 5.37 -5.04 12.15
CA SER A 344 5.92 -5.00 13.50
C SER A 344 6.65 -3.70 13.83
N GLY A 345 7.16 -2.99 12.81
CA GLY A 345 7.74 -1.66 12.97
C GLY A 345 6.71 -0.54 13.16
N CYS A 346 5.42 -0.80 12.90
CA CYS A 346 4.34 0.14 13.11
C CYS A 346 3.75 -0.04 14.52
N PRO A 347 3.74 1.00 15.39
CA PRO A 347 3.23 0.87 16.76
C PRO A 347 1.75 0.49 16.90
N VAL A 348 0.95 0.71 15.85
CA VAL A 348 -0.46 0.28 15.78
C VAL A 348 -0.67 -0.90 14.80
N SER A 349 0.42 -1.45 14.25
CA SER A 349 0.42 -2.63 13.39
C SER A 349 -0.47 -2.53 12.15
N ILE A 350 -0.38 -1.42 11.41
CA ILE A 350 -1.03 -1.29 10.09
C ILE A 350 -0.60 -2.45 9.20
N ASP A 351 -1.55 -3.09 8.51
CA ASP A 351 -1.26 -4.08 7.47
C ASP A 351 -0.74 -3.40 6.20
N ILE A 352 0.53 -3.01 6.26
CA ILE A 352 1.22 -2.23 5.23
C ILE A 352 1.20 -2.90 3.86
N PRO A 353 1.57 -4.19 3.72
CA PRO A 353 1.47 -4.87 2.43
C PRO A 353 0.05 -4.88 1.89
N ARG A 354 -0.96 -5.11 2.74
CA ARG A 354 -2.35 -5.19 2.27
C ARG A 354 -2.86 -3.86 1.73
N PHE A 355 -2.63 -2.72 2.40
CA PHE A 355 -3.08 -1.44 1.83
C PHE A 355 -2.30 -1.09 0.55
N ILE A 356 -0.99 -1.38 0.49
CA ILE A 356 -0.20 -1.15 -0.73
C ILE A 356 -0.71 -2.05 -1.87
N ARG A 357 -1.17 -3.25 -1.57
CA ARG A 357 -1.76 -4.15 -2.57
C ARG A 357 -3.04 -3.60 -3.19
N HIS A 358 -3.87 -2.90 -2.41
CA HIS A 358 -5.01 -2.15 -2.96
C HIS A 358 -4.55 -0.99 -3.86
N LEU A 359 -3.50 -0.24 -3.46
CA LEU A 359 -2.93 0.81 -4.30
C LEU A 359 -2.38 0.30 -5.65
N LEU A 360 -1.75 -0.88 -5.67
CA LEU A 360 -1.23 -1.49 -6.90
C LEU A 360 -2.32 -1.75 -7.96
N VAL A 361 -3.58 -1.87 -7.54
CA VAL A 361 -4.73 -2.05 -8.45
C VAL A 361 -5.59 -0.78 -8.58
N LYS A 362 -5.09 0.38 -8.12
CA LYS A 362 -5.77 1.70 -8.08
C LYS A 362 -7.02 1.74 -7.19
N ASP A 363 -7.10 0.87 -6.19
CA ASP A 363 -8.17 0.86 -5.19
C ASP A 363 -7.78 1.69 -3.95
N VAL A 364 -7.90 3.02 -4.04
CA VAL A 364 -7.52 3.92 -2.95
C VAL A 364 -8.48 3.80 -1.76
N ASP A 365 -9.77 3.58 -2.02
CA ASP A 365 -10.80 3.47 -0.98
C ASP A 365 -10.61 2.18 -0.16
N GLY A 366 -10.33 1.05 -0.83
CA GLY A 366 -9.98 -0.20 -0.16
C GLY A 366 -8.68 -0.09 0.64
N ALA A 367 -7.67 0.62 0.11
CA ALA A 367 -6.44 0.90 0.84
C ALA A 367 -6.71 1.71 2.13
N LEU A 368 -7.57 2.73 2.07
CA LEU A 368 -7.95 3.52 3.24
C LEU A 368 -8.71 2.68 4.26
N GLY A 369 -9.61 1.81 3.81
CA GLY A 369 -10.31 0.85 4.66
C GLY A 369 -9.34 -0.01 5.49
N VAL A 370 -8.33 -0.56 4.83
CA VAL A 370 -7.28 -1.37 5.50
C VAL A 370 -6.51 -0.56 6.54
N ILE A 371 -6.14 0.69 6.24
CA ILE A 371 -5.40 1.52 7.21
C ILE A 371 -6.28 1.82 8.43
N ARG A 372 -7.57 2.10 8.24
CA ARG A 372 -8.52 2.48 9.30
C ARG A 372 -8.89 1.38 10.30
N GLU A 373 -8.57 0.14 10.00
CA GLU A 373 -8.61 -0.96 10.97
C GLU A 373 -7.59 -0.76 12.11
N ALA A 374 -6.47 -0.10 11.81
CA ALA A 374 -5.35 0.09 12.73
C ALA A 374 -5.13 1.56 13.15
N ASN A 375 -5.35 2.49 12.22
CA ASN A 375 -5.05 3.91 12.37
C ASN A 375 -6.23 4.79 11.94
N ILE A 376 -6.79 5.55 12.88
CA ILE A 376 -7.88 6.50 12.61
C ILE A 376 -7.40 7.85 12.05
N LEU A 377 -6.09 8.14 12.05
CA LEU A 377 -5.52 9.41 11.59
C LEU A 377 -4.46 9.20 10.49
N PRO A 378 -4.79 8.55 9.35
CA PRO A 378 -3.81 8.22 8.30
C PRO A 378 -3.13 9.46 7.72
N SER A 379 -3.89 10.52 7.42
CA SER A 379 -3.34 11.78 6.90
C SER A 379 -2.45 12.52 7.90
N VAL A 380 -2.63 12.29 9.20
CA VAL A 380 -1.75 12.86 10.23
C VAL A 380 -0.48 12.03 10.35
N CYS A 381 -0.62 10.72 10.53
CA CYS A 381 0.50 9.80 10.79
C CYS A 381 1.45 9.72 9.60
N GLY A 382 0.94 9.71 8.37
CA GLY A 382 1.76 9.75 7.16
C GLY A 382 2.64 11.01 7.05
N ARG A 383 2.27 12.11 7.72
CA ARG A 383 3.03 13.37 7.78
C ARG A 383 4.05 13.42 8.91
N VAL A 384 3.67 12.93 10.10
CA VAL A 384 4.41 13.25 11.35
C VAL A 384 5.12 12.07 12.00
N CYS A 385 4.85 10.83 11.57
CA CYS A 385 5.57 9.67 12.10
C CYS A 385 7.07 9.76 11.74
N PRO A 386 7.99 9.40 12.65
CA PRO A 386 9.41 9.26 12.33
C PRO A 386 9.66 7.89 11.70
N GLN A 387 9.28 7.72 10.42
CA GLN A 387 9.30 6.42 9.74
C GLN A 387 10.70 5.78 9.69
N GLU A 388 11.75 6.60 9.69
CA GLU A 388 13.16 6.19 9.76
C GLU A 388 13.53 5.40 11.02
N SER A 389 12.68 5.46 12.05
CA SER A 389 12.82 4.71 13.31
C SER A 389 11.69 3.69 13.54
N GLN A 390 10.78 3.54 12.56
CA GLN A 390 9.54 2.76 12.66
C GLN A 390 9.39 1.81 11.46
N CYS A 391 8.25 1.89 10.75
CA CYS A 391 7.88 0.93 9.70
C CYS A 391 8.90 0.87 8.54
N GLU A 392 9.48 2.01 8.14
CA GLU A 392 10.45 2.06 7.04
C GLU A 392 11.83 1.56 7.46
N SER A 393 12.22 1.77 8.72
CA SER A 393 13.46 1.22 9.29
C SER A 393 13.46 -0.32 9.28
N GLN A 394 12.27 -0.93 9.35
CA GLN A 394 12.09 -2.38 9.32
C GLN A 394 11.87 -2.94 7.91
N CYS A 395 11.85 -2.10 6.86
CA CYS A 395 11.56 -2.55 5.50
C CYS A 395 12.65 -3.51 4.99
N VAL A 396 12.27 -4.67 4.45
CA VAL A 396 13.22 -5.71 4.01
C VAL A 396 14.21 -5.20 2.94
N ILE A 397 13.76 -4.28 2.08
CA ILE A 397 14.62 -3.73 1.01
C ILE A 397 15.62 -2.68 1.52
N ALA A 398 15.43 -2.14 2.73
CA ALA A 398 16.27 -1.10 3.32
C ALA A 398 17.75 -1.51 3.46
N ARG A 399 18.05 -2.82 3.45
CA ARG A 399 19.41 -3.35 3.53
C ARG A 399 20.26 -3.09 2.29
N LYS A 400 19.63 -2.87 1.12
CA LYS A 400 20.32 -2.73 -0.17
C LYS A 400 19.98 -1.43 -0.91
N MET A 401 18.87 -0.79 -0.55
CA MET A 401 18.30 0.36 -1.24
C MET A 401 17.43 1.16 -0.27
N GLU A 402 16.89 2.31 -0.69
CA GLU A 402 16.00 3.07 0.19
C GLU A 402 14.73 2.25 0.52
N PRO A 403 14.17 2.35 1.74
CA PRO A 403 12.94 1.64 2.07
C PRO A 403 11.76 2.12 1.21
N VAL A 404 10.70 1.33 1.15
CA VAL A 404 9.41 1.81 0.60
C VAL A 404 8.97 3.02 1.43
N ALA A 405 8.54 4.11 0.78
CA ALA A 405 8.07 5.31 1.46
C ALA A 405 6.65 5.14 2.02
N ILE A 406 6.51 4.25 3.01
CA ILE A 406 5.26 3.85 3.62
C ILE A 406 4.48 5.06 4.16
N GLY A 407 5.16 6.00 4.82
CA GLY A 407 4.50 7.20 5.34
C GLY A 407 3.91 8.08 4.25
N ARG A 408 4.60 8.20 3.11
CA ARG A 408 4.13 8.98 1.95
C ARG A 408 2.93 8.32 1.27
N LEU A 409 2.92 6.99 1.19
CA LEU A 409 1.78 6.21 0.67
C LEU A 409 0.58 6.27 1.63
N GLU A 410 0.80 6.14 2.94
CA GLU A 410 -0.24 6.31 3.96
C GLU A 410 -0.88 7.70 3.88
N ARG A 411 -0.06 8.75 3.74
CA ARG A 411 -0.53 10.12 3.51
C ARG A 411 -1.39 10.21 2.24
N PHE A 412 -0.90 9.71 1.11
CA PHE A 412 -1.64 9.73 -0.16
C PHE A 412 -3.01 9.06 -0.02
N VAL A 413 -3.06 7.87 0.59
CA VAL A 413 -4.31 7.14 0.81
C VAL A 413 -5.25 7.92 1.73
N GLY A 414 -4.74 8.48 2.83
CA GLY A 414 -5.54 9.29 3.74
C GLY A 414 -6.08 10.58 3.11
N ASP A 415 -5.31 11.20 2.21
CA ASP A 415 -5.68 12.48 1.58
C ASP A 415 -6.69 12.29 0.44
N HIS A 416 -6.62 11.17 -0.29
CA HIS A 416 -7.42 10.94 -1.51
C HIS A 416 -8.55 9.91 -1.37
N GLY A 417 -8.50 9.04 -0.36
CA GLY A 417 -9.51 8.00 -0.16
C GLY A 417 -10.83 8.56 0.35
N LYS A 418 -11.95 7.98 -0.10
CA LYS A 418 -13.29 8.36 0.34
C LYS A 418 -13.62 7.67 1.67
N VAL A 419 -14.02 8.49 2.64
CA VAL A 419 -14.43 8.04 3.97
C VAL A 419 -15.74 7.26 3.85
N GLN A 420 -15.67 5.93 3.96
CA GLN A 420 -16.89 5.14 4.20
C GLN A 420 -17.34 5.33 5.66
N ARG A 421 -18.66 5.38 5.85
CA ARG A 421 -19.25 5.50 7.19
C ARG A 421 -18.97 4.20 7.95
N PRO A 422 -18.30 4.25 9.11
CA PRO A 422 -17.98 3.03 9.86
C PRO A 422 -19.26 2.38 10.38
N ASP A 423 -19.31 1.04 10.38
CA ASP A 423 -20.34 0.31 11.11
C ASP A 423 -20.16 0.54 12.62
N VAL A 424 -21.23 0.94 13.29
CA VAL A 424 -21.28 1.14 14.73
C VAL A 424 -22.06 -0.01 15.35
N ALA A 425 -21.48 -0.66 16.35
CA ALA A 425 -22.16 -1.72 17.10
C ALA A 425 -23.39 -1.16 17.84
N PRO A 426 -24.40 -2.01 18.15
CA PRO A 426 -25.57 -1.59 18.91
C PRO A 426 -25.19 -0.93 20.25
N ALA A 427 -25.97 0.06 20.68
CA ALA A 427 -25.72 0.80 21.91
C ALA A 427 -25.63 -0.13 23.13
N THR A 428 -24.53 -0.01 23.88
CA THR A 428 -24.24 -0.80 25.09
C THR A 428 -24.97 -0.27 26.33
N GLY A 429 -25.42 0.99 26.29
CA GLY A 429 -25.95 1.72 27.45
C GLY A 429 -24.87 2.18 28.44
N LYS A 430 -23.59 1.96 28.13
CA LYS A 430 -22.43 2.36 28.94
C LYS A 430 -21.89 3.71 28.49
N ARG A 431 -21.36 4.48 29.44
CA ARG A 431 -20.86 5.85 29.22
C ARG A 431 -19.39 5.98 29.63
N VAL A 432 -18.55 6.55 28.78
CA VAL A 432 -17.11 6.75 29.06
C VAL A 432 -16.70 8.20 28.83
N ALA A 433 -15.99 8.77 29.80
CA ALA A 433 -15.37 10.08 29.67
C ALA A 433 -13.92 9.94 29.21
N VAL A 434 -13.56 10.61 28.12
CA VAL A 434 -12.20 10.70 27.60
C VAL A 434 -11.65 12.08 27.90
N VAL A 435 -10.64 12.19 28.74
CA VAL A 435 -10.07 13.47 29.18
C VAL A 435 -8.86 13.83 28.31
N GLY A 436 -9.03 14.84 27.46
CA GLY A 436 -8.05 15.31 26.49
C GLY A 436 -8.34 14.84 25.06
N SER A 437 -8.32 15.76 24.10
CA SER A 437 -8.58 15.53 22.68
C SER A 437 -7.31 15.33 21.84
N GLY A 438 -6.20 14.94 22.46
CA GLY A 438 -4.98 14.56 21.76
C GLY A 438 -5.11 13.19 21.06
N PRO A 439 -4.07 12.75 20.31
CA PRO A 439 -4.13 11.51 19.54
C PRO A 439 -4.55 10.27 20.34
N SER A 440 -4.11 10.16 21.59
CA SER A 440 -4.49 9.05 22.48
C SER A 440 -5.98 9.06 22.82
N GLY A 441 -6.51 10.22 23.21
CA GLY A 441 -7.93 10.38 23.53
C GLY A 441 -8.82 10.16 22.31
N LEU A 442 -8.46 10.73 21.16
CA LEU A 442 -9.20 10.54 19.91
C LEU A 442 -9.25 9.08 19.47
N ALA A 443 -8.13 8.35 19.57
CA ALA A 443 -8.08 6.92 19.24
C ALA A 443 -8.92 6.08 20.21
N CYS A 444 -8.84 6.37 21.51
CA CYS A 444 -9.65 5.70 22.52
C CYS A 444 -11.15 5.94 22.27
N ALA A 445 -11.53 7.18 22.00
CA ALA A 445 -12.92 7.56 21.74
C ALA A 445 -13.47 6.88 20.48
N ALA A 446 -12.67 6.77 19.41
CA ALA A 446 -13.09 6.13 18.18
C ALA A 446 -13.41 4.63 18.37
N ASP A 447 -12.51 3.89 19.02
CA ASP A 447 -12.67 2.45 19.21
C ASP A 447 -13.84 2.14 20.18
N LEU A 448 -14.03 2.97 21.22
CA LEU A 448 -15.18 2.86 22.12
C LEU A 448 -16.51 3.19 21.43
N ALA A 449 -16.56 4.26 20.63
CA ALA A 449 -17.77 4.64 19.89
C ALA A 449 -18.15 3.57 18.86
N ARG A 450 -17.18 2.98 18.13
CA ARG A 450 -17.41 1.84 17.23
C ARG A 450 -18.03 0.64 17.96
N ALA A 451 -17.68 0.43 19.22
CA ALA A 451 -18.24 -0.62 20.07
C ALA A 451 -19.61 -0.28 20.68
N GLY A 452 -20.23 0.85 20.33
CA GLY A 452 -21.56 1.24 20.81
C GLY A 452 -21.57 1.85 22.21
N VAL A 453 -20.43 2.33 22.71
CA VAL A 453 -20.32 3.07 23.98
C VAL A 453 -20.66 4.55 23.74
N ASP A 454 -21.39 5.17 24.65
CA ASP A 454 -21.61 6.62 24.66
C ASP A 454 -20.35 7.32 25.18
N VAL A 455 -19.61 7.98 24.28
CA VAL A 455 -18.32 8.60 24.58
C VAL A 455 -18.44 10.11 24.60
N THR A 456 -17.97 10.72 25.68
CA THR A 456 -17.79 12.17 25.79
C THR A 456 -16.31 12.50 25.95
N VAL A 457 -15.73 13.22 24.98
CA VAL A 457 -14.38 13.78 25.04
C VAL A 457 -14.44 15.14 25.71
N LEU A 458 -13.62 15.35 26.73
CA LEU A 458 -13.55 16.57 27.54
C LEU A 458 -12.21 17.24 27.29
N GLU A 459 -12.22 18.38 26.60
CA GLU A 459 -11.04 19.13 26.20
C GLU A 459 -10.91 20.43 26.99
N ALA A 460 -9.70 20.74 27.46
CA ALA A 460 -9.43 21.93 28.26
C ALA A 460 -9.41 23.21 27.42
N LEU A 461 -8.92 23.13 26.19
CA LEU A 461 -8.84 24.26 25.27
C LEU A 461 -10.17 24.48 24.51
N HIS A 462 -10.29 25.65 23.88
CA HIS A 462 -11.43 26.02 23.02
C HIS A 462 -11.41 25.33 21.64
N VAL A 463 -10.43 24.44 21.40
CA VAL A 463 -10.25 23.67 20.17
C VAL A 463 -9.73 22.27 20.49
N THR A 464 -9.92 21.36 19.54
CA THR A 464 -9.59 19.95 19.67
C THR A 464 -8.30 19.57 18.93
N GLY A 465 -7.69 18.44 19.31
CA GLY A 465 -6.53 17.83 18.61
C GLY A 465 -5.22 17.86 19.40
N GLY A 466 -5.18 18.53 20.56
CA GLY A 466 -3.99 18.61 21.40
C GLY A 466 -2.76 19.13 20.64
N VAL A 467 -1.62 18.43 20.78
CA VAL A 467 -0.34 18.83 20.14
C VAL A 467 -0.44 18.93 18.62
N LEU A 468 -1.37 18.21 17.98
CA LEU A 468 -1.60 18.30 16.54
C LEU A 468 -1.96 19.73 16.13
N ARG A 469 -2.68 20.45 17.00
CA ARG A 469 -3.19 21.80 16.73
C ARG A 469 -2.30 22.89 17.33
N TYR A 470 -1.97 22.83 18.61
CA TYR A 470 -1.19 23.90 19.26
C TYR A 470 0.33 23.75 19.09
N GLY A 471 0.83 22.53 18.86
CA GLY A 471 2.27 22.23 18.80
C GLY A 471 2.81 22.18 17.38
N ILE A 472 2.28 21.26 16.58
CA ILE A 472 2.76 21.03 15.21
C ILE A 472 2.32 22.19 14.30
N PRO A 473 3.22 22.88 13.58
CA PRO A 473 2.85 23.97 12.69
C PRO A 473 2.07 23.53 11.44
N SER A 474 1.30 24.44 10.85
CA SER A 474 0.47 24.17 9.66
C SER A 474 1.27 23.77 8.43
N PHE A 475 2.50 24.25 8.29
CA PHE A 475 3.38 23.89 7.18
C PHE A 475 3.84 22.42 7.22
N ARG A 476 3.62 21.72 8.33
CA ARG A 476 3.84 20.27 8.47
C ARG A 476 2.53 19.49 8.63
N LEU A 477 1.54 20.07 9.31
CA LEU A 477 0.23 19.46 9.52
C LEU A 477 -0.88 20.49 9.34
N PRO A 478 -1.51 20.55 8.16
CA PRO A 478 -2.57 21.52 7.88
C PRO A 478 -3.77 21.36 8.83
N ARG A 479 -4.43 22.49 9.15
CA ARG A 479 -5.48 22.53 10.17
C ARG A 479 -6.76 21.86 9.69
N GLU A 480 -7.07 22.01 8.40
CA GLU A 480 -8.19 21.39 7.72
C GLU A 480 -8.12 19.85 7.76
N ILE A 481 -6.92 19.26 7.77
CA ILE A 481 -6.75 17.81 7.92
C ILE A 481 -7.18 17.38 9.31
N ILE A 482 -6.75 18.10 10.35
CA ILE A 482 -7.15 17.82 11.74
C ILE A 482 -8.67 17.94 11.88
N ASP A 483 -9.26 19.00 11.33
CA ASP A 483 -10.70 19.24 11.40
C ASP A 483 -11.51 18.15 10.69
N ARG A 484 -11.03 17.70 9.53
CA ARG A 484 -11.64 16.58 8.79
C ARG A 484 -11.62 15.28 9.59
N GLU A 485 -10.48 14.93 10.20
CA GLU A 485 -10.39 13.69 11.00
C GLU A 485 -11.28 13.75 12.26
N ILE A 486 -11.36 14.92 12.90
CA ILE A 486 -12.21 15.12 14.09
C ILE A 486 -13.69 15.11 13.72
N ALA A 487 -14.08 15.70 12.58
CA ALA A 487 -15.44 15.60 12.06
C ALA A 487 -15.87 14.14 11.85
N GLY A 488 -14.96 13.29 11.36
CA GLY A 488 -15.20 11.85 11.24
C GLY A 488 -15.52 11.15 12.56
N LEU A 489 -14.98 11.63 13.69
CA LEU A 489 -15.32 11.11 15.03
C LEU A 489 -16.67 11.61 15.53
N VAL A 490 -17.02 12.86 15.21
CA VAL A 490 -18.36 13.39 15.50
C VAL A 490 -19.41 12.63 14.69
N ASP A 491 -19.14 12.32 13.42
CA ASP A 491 -20.02 11.52 12.56
C ASP A 491 -20.19 10.07 13.05
N LEU A 492 -19.23 9.56 13.84
CA LEU A 492 -19.28 8.27 14.51
C LEU A 492 -20.15 8.30 15.79
N GLY A 493 -20.54 9.48 16.27
CA GLY A 493 -21.36 9.67 17.46
C GLY A 493 -20.60 10.07 18.72
N VAL A 494 -19.31 10.44 18.61
CA VAL A 494 -18.54 10.95 19.75
C VAL A 494 -19.00 12.38 20.08
N THR A 495 -19.35 12.63 21.34
CA THR A 495 -19.60 13.98 21.85
C THR A 495 -18.30 14.63 22.29
N ILE A 496 -18.05 15.89 21.91
CA ILE A 496 -16.86 16.62 22.34
C ILE A 496 -17.27 17.92 23.04
N GLU A 497 -16.79 18.13 24.26
CA GLU A 497 -16.98 19.35 25.03
C GLU A 497 -15.64 20.06 25.26
N THR A 498 -15.52 21.28 24.74
CA THR A 498 -14.36 22.17 24.96
C THR A 498 -14.50 22.97 26.25
N ASP A 499 -13.42 23.65 26.64
CA ASP A 499 -13.35 24.52 27.82
C ASP A 499 -13.64 23.78 29.14
N LYS A 500 -13.34 22.48 29.18
CA LYS A 500 -13.52 21.58 30.33
C LYS A 500 -12.18 21.20 30.93
N VAL A 501 -11.70 22.00 31.88
CA VAL A 501 -10.46 21.69 32.61
C VAL A 501 -10.74 20.66 33.70
N VAL A 502 -10.51 19.38 33.41
CA VAL A 502 -10.60 18.29 34.40
C VAL A 502 -9.53 18.46 35.48
N GLY A 503 -9.90 18.24 36.75
CA GLY A 503 -9.13 18.60 37.94
C GLY A 503 -9.43 20.00 38.49
N ARG A 504 -10.21 20.83 37.76
CA ARG A 504 -10.65 22.17 38.21
C ARG A 504 -12.16 22.37 38.05
N THR A 505 -12.67 22.24 36.83
CA THR A 505 -14.10 22.34 36.53
C THR A 505 -14.87 21.20 37.19
N PHE A 506 -14.24 20.03 37.21
CA PHE A 506 -14.68 18.82 37.90
C PHE A 506 -13.53 17.83 38.03
N THR A 507 -13.59 16.98 39.03
CA THR A 507 -12.60 15.94 39.34
C THR A 507 -12.91 14.62 38.64
N VAL A 508 -11.98 13.67 38.66
CA VAL A 508 -12.24 12.29 38.18
C VAL A 508 -13.33 11.61 39.00
N ASP A 509 -13.37 11.86 40.32
CA ASP A 509 -14.42 11.37 41.20
C ASP A 509 -15.81 11.90 40.80
N ASP A 510 -15.90 13.18 40.40
CA ASP A 510 -17.16 13.75 39.92
C ASP A 510 -17.64 13.11 38.61
N LEU A 511 -16.70 12.72 37.74
CA LEU A 511 -17.00 12.04 36.47
C LEU A 511 -17.61 10.66 36.72
N LEU A 512 -16.96 9.84 37.55
CA LEU A 512 -17.45 8.50 37.90
C LEU A 512 -18.71 8.54 38.76
N GLY A 513 -18.83 9.52 39.66
CA GLY A 513 -19.96 9.68 40.57
C GLY A 513 -21.09 10.53 39.97
N SER A 514 -21.03 11.83 40.21
CA SER A 514 -22.15 12.77 39.94
C SER A 514 -22.56 12.87 38.47
N ARG A 515 -21.64 12.63 37.52
CA ARG A 515 -21.93 12.68 36.08
C ARG A 515 -22.27 11.32 35.47
N GLY A 516 -22.15 10.23 36.23
CA GLY A 516 -22.57 8.89 35.83
C GLY A 516 -21.84 8.33 34.61
N PHE A 517 -20.51 8.52 34.53
CA PHE A 517 -19.66 7.77 33.61
C PHE A 517 -19.24 6.44 34.25
N ASP A 518 -19.31 5.34 33.50
CA ASP A 518 -18.89 4.01 33.95
C ASP A 518 -17.36 3.86 33.99
N ALA A 519 -16.63 4.60 33.15
CA ALA A 519 -15.17 4.64 33.15
C ALA A 519 -14.61 5.99 32.67
N VAL A 520 -13.35 6.26 33.01
CA VAL A 520 -12.60 7.46 32.62
C VAL A 520 -11.27 7.08 31.99
N PHE A 521 -10.94 7.68 30.85
CA PHE A 521 -9.62 7.59 30.22
C PHE A 521 -8.87 8.93 30.32
N LEU A 522 -7.65 8.92 30.82
CA LEU A 522 -6.78 10.08 30.98
C LEU A 522 -5.76 10.14 29.83
N GLY A 523 -6.04 11.01 28.84
CA GLY A 523 -5.21 11.27 27.66
C GLY A 523 -4.66 12.70 27.61
N VAL A 524 -4.32 13.29 28.76
CA VAL A 524 -3.98 14.73 28.89
C VAL A 524 -2.57 15.11 28.44
N GLY A 525 -1.75 14.13 28.09
CA GLY A 525 -0.38 14.32 27.60
C GLY A 525 0.59 14.97 28.59
N ALA A 526 1.76 15.36 28.08
CA ALA A 526 2.82 16.04 28.83
C ALA A 526 3.00 17.47 28.29
N GLY A 527 2.30 18.44 28.88
CA GLY A 527 2.20 19.81 28.35
C GLY A 527 2.99 20.88 29.11
N ALA A 528 3.64 20.55 30.24
CA ALA A 528 4.37 21.54 31.04
C ALA A 528 5.79 21.76 30.46
N PRO A 529 6.26 23.00 30.28
CA PRO A 529 7.60 23.26 29.74
C PRO A 529 8.71 22.94 30.75
N SER A 530 9.91 22.66 30.23
CA SER A 530 11.15 22.55 31.00
C SER A 530 12.05 23.75 30.76
N PHE A 531 12.77 24.16 31.80
CA PHE A 531 13.73 25.25 31.81
C PHE A 531 15.09 24.74 32.35
N LEU A 532 16.19 25.41 32.00
CA LEU A 532 17.57 25.02 32.33
C LEU A 532 17.97 25.35 33.78
N GLY A 533 17.35 26.36 34.38
CA GLY A 533 17.74 26.91 35.67
C GLY A 533 19.02 27.75 35.62
N ILE A 534 19.32 28.38 34.47
CA ILE A 534 20.50 29.24 34.29
C ILE A 534 20.22 30.71 34.66
N PRO A 535 21.26 31.49 35.02
CA PRO A 535 21.09 32.93 35.23
C PRO A 535 20.50 33.62 33.98
N GLY A 536 19.62 34.59 34.21
CA GLY A 536 18.95 35.35 33.15
C GLY A 536 17.78 34.64 32.44
N GLU A 537 17.45 33.39 32.77
CA GLU A 537 16.38 32.63 32.09
C GLU A 537 14.96 33.23 32.22
N ASN A 538 14.74 34.18 33.14
CA ASN A 538 13.49 34.92 33.29
C ASN A 538 13.50 36.31 32.61
N ALA A 539 14.45 36.58 31.72
CA ALA A 539 14.54 37.85 30.99
C ALA A 539 13.35 38.05 30.03
N GLY A 540 13.06 39.31 29.66
CA GLY A 540 11.81 39.70 28.98
C GLY A 540 11.52 39.00 27.64
N ARG A 541 12.55 38.50 26.94
CA ARG A 541 12.45 37.81 25.65
C ARG A 541 12.93 36.35 25.68
N VAL A 542 12.88 35.73 26.85
CA VAL A 542 13.03 34.29 26.99
C VAL A 542 11.64 33.67 26.97
N ILE A 543 11.38 32.79 25.99
CA ILE A 543 10.05 32.22 25.75
C ILE A 543 10.18 30.69 25.73
N SER A 544 9.24 29.97 26.34
CA SER A 544 9.18 28.52 26.18
C SER A 544 8.67 28.15 24.77
N ALA A 545 9.14 27.03 24.22
CA ALA A 545 8.62 26.53 22.94
C ALA A 545 7.09 26.35 22.97
N ASN A 546 6.54 25.92 24.11
CA ASN A 546 5.10 25.76 24.29
C ASN A 546 4.36 27.08 24.15
N GLU A 547 4.83 28.15 24.78
CA GLU A 547 4.23 29.48 24.64
C GLU A 547 4.35 29.98 23.19
N PHE A 548 5.55 29.93 22.62
CA PHE A 548 5.82 30.43 21.28
C PHE A 548 4.93 29.75 20.23
N LEU A 549 4.91 28.42 20.21
CA LEU A 549 4.10 27.64 19.29
C LEU A 549 2.60 27.83 19.57
N THR A 550 2.17 27.97 20.82
CA THR A 550 0.75 28.24 21.13
C THR A 550 0.32 29.60 20.60
N ARG A 551 1.12 30.66 20.80
CA ARG A 551 0.82 32.01 20.28
C ARG A 551 0.68 32.00 18.76
N VAL A 552 1.54 31.27 18.07
CA VAL A 552 1.50 31.19 16.60
C VAL A 552 0.39 30.25 16.12
N ASN A 553 0.45 28.98 16.49
CA ASN A 553 -0.38 27.92 15.93
C ASN A 553 -1.84 27.96 16.40
N LEU A 554 -2.04 28.17 17.70
CA LEU A 554 -3.37 28.15 18.31
C LEU A 554 -4.02 29.52 18.20
N MET A 555 -3.28 30.56 18.56
CA MET A 555 -3.82 31.92 18.65
C MET A 555 -3.68 32.73 17.35
N GLY A 556 -2.99 32.21 16.32
CA GLY A 556 -2.87 32.87 15.02
C GLY A 556 -1.99 34.13 15.02
N GLY A 557 -1.01 34.20 15.93
CA GLY A 557 -0.20 35.40 16.12
C GLY A 557 0.74 35.75 14.95
N ASP A 558 0.92 34.85 13.98
CA ASP A 558 1.57 35.13 12.70
C ASP A 558 0.81 36.17 11.85
N ARG A 559 -0.47 36.40 12.14
CA ARG A 559 -1.35 37.35 11.44
C ARG A 559 -1.63 38.62 12.24
N PHE A 560 -0.84 38.89 13.27
CA PHE A 560 -0.95 40.16 14.00
C PHE A 560 -0.64 41.35 13.07
N PRO A 561 -1.41 42.47 13.08
CA PRO A 561 -2.47 42.82 14.04
C PRO A 561 -3.90 42.42 13.63
N ASP A 562 -4.10 41.68 12.53
CA ASP A 562 -5.43 41.23 12.10
C ASP A 562 -6.03 40.21 13.09
N ILE A 563 -5.16 39.51 13.84
CA ILE A 563 -5.51 38.67 14.98
C ILE A 563 -4.87 39.26 16.25
N ASP A 564 -5.60 39.23 17.36
CA ASP A 564 -5.28 39.99 18.58
C ASP A 564 -4.00 39.54 19.31
N THR A 565 -3.53 38.29 19.12
CA THR A 565 -2.42 37.74 19.91
C THR A 565 -1.06 38.09 19.31
N PRO A 566 -0.20 38.86 20.01
CA PRO A 566 1.16 39.10 19.56
C PRO A 566 2.10 37.92 19.90
N VAL A 567 3.17 37.75 19.10
CA VAL A 567 4.24 36.76 19.34
C VAL A 567 5.44 37.39 20.06
N GLY A 568 5.85 38.60 19.66
CA GLY A 568 6.84 39.40 20.38
C GLY A 568 8.30 38.97 20.25
N ILE A 569 8.72 38.40 19.11
CA ILE A 569 10.13 38.06 18.85
C ILE A 569 10.91 39.23 18.23
N GLY A 570 12.22 39.23 18.40
CA GLY A 570 13.13 40.13 17.70
C GLY A 570 13.69 39.54 16.40
N LYS A 571 14.77 40.15 15.90
CA LYS A 571 15.43 39.80 14.64
C LYS A 571 16.35 38.60 14.78
N ASP A 572 17.08 38.49 15.90
CA ASP A 572 18.10 37.47 16.11
C ASP A 572 17.64 36.47 17.16
N VAL A 573 17.13 35.31 16.71
CA VAL A 573 16.49 34.30 17.56
C VAL A 573 17.42 33.10 17.75
N VAL A 574 17.62 32.70 19.00
CA VAL A 574 18.27 31.44 19.37
C VAL A 574 17.25 30.44 19.89
N VAL A 575 17.22 29.24 19.34
CA VAL A 575 16.41 28.12 19.85
C VAL A 575 17.33 27.09 20.50
N ILE A 576 17.06 26.76 21.76
CA ILE A 576 17.84 25.79 22.53
C ILE A 576 17.19 24.41 22.39
N GLY A 577 17.90 23.47 21.74
CA GLY A 577 17.45 22.09 21.53
C GLY A 577 17.43 21.68 20.05
N ALA A 578 17.34 20.37 19.78
CA ALA A 578 17.34 19.82 18.42
C ALA A 578 16.29 18.71 18.19
N GLY A 579 15.21 18.69 18.98
CA GLY A 579 14.05 17.81 18.74
C GLY A 579 13.05 18.42 17.76
N ASN A 580 11.97 17.69 17.47
CA ASN A 580 10.92 18.17 16.56
C ASN A 580 10.33 19.51 17.01
N THR A 581 10.09 19.69 18.31
CA THR A 581 9.64 20.98 18.88
C THR A 581 10.62 22.11 18.60
N ALA A 582 11.93 21.85 18.65
CA ALA A 582 12.94 22.84 18.33
C ALA A 582 12.96 23.15 16.83
N MET A 583 12.87 22.13 15.95
CA MET A 583 12.76 22.35 14.50
C MET A 583 11.51 23.16 14.14
N ASP A 584 10.38 22.87 14.79
CA ASP A 584 9.14 23.62 14.62
C ASP A 584 9.34 25.09 15.03
N CYS A 585 9.95 25.36 16.19
CA CYS A 585 10.25 26.72 16.63
C CYS A 585 11.20 27.46 15.68
N LEU A 586 12.27 26.80 15.23
CA LEU A 586 13.27 27.37 14.32
C LEU A 586 12.61 27.84 13.02
N ARG A 587 11.80 26.96 12.43
CA ARG A 587 11.15 27.18 11.14
C ARG A 587 9.98 28.15 11.22
N VAL A 588 9.26 28.19 12.34
CA VAL A 588 8.25 29.22 12.63
C VAL A 588 8.90 30.59 12.79
N ALA A 589 9.96 30.71 13.60
CA ALA A 589 10.67 31.97 13.77
C ALA A 589 11.22 32.50 12.44
N ARG A 590 11.73 31.61 11.58
CA ARG A 590 12.19 31.97 10.23
C ARG A 590 11.07 32.57 9.38
N ARG A 591 9.86 31.99 9.43
CA ARG A 591 8.66 32.49 8.73
C ARG A 591 8.14 33.83 9.24
N LEU A 592 8.41 34.14 10.50
CA LEU A 592 8.14 35.45 11.08
C LEU A 592 9.21 36.50 10.72
N GLY A 593 10.21 36.14 9.89
CA GLY A 593 11.22 37.06 9.38
C GLY A 593 12.47 37.20 10.23
N ALA A 594 12.69 36.29 11.21
CA ALA A 594 13.89 36.30 12.04
C ALA A 594 15.07 35.57 11.38
N ASP A 595 16.28 35.96 11.78
CA ASP A 595 17.51 35.20 11.59
C ASP A 595 17.68 34.25 12.78
N VAL A 596 17.73 32.96 12.48
CA VAL A 596 17.50 31.92 13.48
C VAL A 596 18.69 30.99 13.60
N ARG A 597 19.12 30.73 14.85
CA ARG A 597 20.16 29.76 15.17
C ARG A 597 19.70 28.71 16.17
N CYS A 598 19.99 27.45 15.86
CA CYS A 598 19.86 26.32 16.77
C CYS A 598 21.10 26.22 17.65
N VAL A 599 20.94 26.12 18.97
CA VAL A 599 22.02 25.77 19.90
C VAL A 599 21.73 24.37 20.45
N TYR A 600 22.64 23.43 20.19
CA TYR A 600 22.49 22.05 20.64
C TYR A 600 23.77 21.51 21.24
N ARG A 601 23.65 20.93 22.42
CA ARG A 601 24.77 20.38 23.20
C ARG A 601 25.42 19.13 22.61
N ARG A 602 24.86 18.53 21.55
CA ARG A 602 25.43 17.35 20.85
C ARG A 602 25.61 17.64 19.35
N THR A 603 25.94 16.64 18.56
CA THR A 603 26.11 16.81 17.11
C THR A 603 24.80 16.60 16.35
N ARG A 604 24.85 16.85 15.04
CA ARG A 604 23.78 16.56 14.10
C ARG A 604 23.32 15.09 14.15
N ALA A 605 24.23 14.14 14.38
CA ALA A 605 23.91 12.71 14.40
C ALA A 605 23.08 12.30 15.62
N GLU A 606 23.21 13.01 16.75
CA GLU A 606 22.41 12.76 17.96
C GLU A 606 21.17 13.66 18.05
N ALA A 607 20.82 14.39 16.99
CA ALA A 607 19.60 15.20 16.96
C ALA A 607 18.36 14.29 16.94
N PRO A 608 17.43 14.41 17.89
CA PRO A 608 16.24 13.57 17.95
C PRO A 608 15.10 14.01 17.01
N ALA A 609 15.28 15.12 16.28
CA ALA A 609 14.32 15.54 15.27
C ALA A 609 14.28 14.56 14.09
N ARG A 610 13.12 14.51 13.43
CA ARG A 610 12.93 13.76 12.19
C ARG A 610 13.88 14.28 11.12
N ALA A 611 14.52 13.38 10.39
CA ALA A 611 15.61 13.74 9.46
C ALA A 611 15.15 14.70 8.35
N GLU A 612 13.91 14.52 7.87
CA GLU A 612 13.28 15.38 6.87
C GLU A 612 13.10 16.83 7.38
N GLU A 613 12.70 17.00 8.65
CA GLU A 613 12.48 18.34 9.24
C GLU A 613 13.80 19.09 9.49
N LEU A 614 14.84 18.35 9.88
CA LEU A 614 16.19 18.89 10.02
C LEU A 614 16.73 19.37 8.66
N HIS A 615 16.52 18.56 7.61
CA HIS A 615 16.90 18.92 6.25
C HIS A 615 16.13 20.16 5.73
N HIS A 616 14.82 20.24 6.00
CA HIS A 616 14.03 21.40 5.62
C HIS A 616 14.47 22.67 6.34
N ALA A 617 14.82 22.58 7.64
CA ALA A 617 15.36 23.72 8.39
C ALA A 617 16.70 24.21 7.80
N GLU A 618 17.60 23.30 7.44
CA GLU A 618 18.87 23.62 6.75
C GLU A 618 18.61 24.35 5.42
N GLN A 619 17.68 23.85 4.60
CA GLN A 619 17.31 24.46 3.31
C GLN A 619 16.63 25.83 3.45
N GLU A 620 15.91 26.07 4.55
CA GLU A 620 15.24 27.35 4.85
C GLU A 620 16.21 28.41 5.43
N GLY A 621 17.50 28.06 5.59
CA GLY A 621 18.56 28.97 6.00
C GLY A 621 18.76 29.07 7.52
N VAL A 622 18.33 28.08 8.28
CA VAL A 622 18.57 28.03 9.74
C VAL A 622 20.04 27.73 10.03
N GLY A 623 20.66 28.53 10.90
CA GLY A 623 22.02 28.29 11.37
C GLY A 623 22.06 27.24 12.50
N PHE A 624 23.11 26.42 12.56
CA PHE A 624 23.26 25.40 13.60
C PHE A 624 24.60 25.54 14.34
N LEU A 625 24.52 25.67 15.66
CA LEU A 625 25.63 25.68 16.59
C LEU A 625 25.62 24.36 17.39
N TRP A 626 26.24 23.34 16.79
CA TRP A 626 26.42 22.01 17.38
C TRP A 626 27.46 22.02 18.48
N LEU A 627 27.36 21.09 19.43
CA LEU A 627 28.28 20.96 20.57
C LEU A 627 28.41 22.26 21.39
N HIS A 628 27.29 22.93 21.66
CA HIS A 628 27.25 24.09 22.55
C HIS A 628 26.09 24.00 23.53
N ASN A 629 26.34 24.27 24.81
CA ASN A 629 25.35 24.24 25.87
C ASN A 629 25.19 25.63 26.51
N PRO A 630 23.98 26.15 26.71
CA PRO A 630 23.78 27.46 27.34
C PRO A 630 24.25 27.48 28.81
N VAL A 631 24.88 28.57 29.22
CA VAL A 631 25.39 28.81 30.59
C VAL A 631 24.66 29.98 31.26
N GLU A 632 24.42 31.08 30.54
CA GLU A 632 23.78 32.28 31.06
C GLU A 632 23.09 33.06 29.92
N VAL A 633 21.91 33.62 30.19
CA VAL A 633 21.25 34.59 29.31
C VAL A 633 21.72 35.99 29.70
N LEU A 634 22.35 36.69 28.77
CA LEU A 634 22.88 38.03 28.97
C LEU A 634 21.78 39.07 28.71
N THR A 635 21.58 39.99 29.66
CA THR A 635 20.55 41.03 29.56
C THR A 635 21.12 42.42 29.34
N ASP A 636 20.33 43.30 28.73
CA ASP A 636 20.59 44.73 28.69
C ASP A 636 20.13 45.46 29.98
N GLU A 637 20.24 46.79 30.00
CA GLU A 637 19.82 47.62 31.14
C GLU A 637 18.31 47.59 31.42
N ARG A 638 17.48 47.14 30.47
CA ARG A 638 16.03 47.02 30.60
C ARG A 638 15.60 45.63 31.08
N GLY A 639 16.53 44.69 31.17
CA GLY A 639 16.24 43.29 31.49
C GLY A 639 15.78 42.46 30.28
N ASP A 640 15.98 42.97 29.07
CA ASP A 640 15.74 42.23 27.82
C ASP A 640 16.99 41.47 27.39
N VAL A 641 16.81 40.42 26.59
CA VAL A 641 17.91 39.59 26.09
C VAL A 641 18.80 40.41 25.14
N ARG A 642 20.12 40.38 25.36
CA ARG A 642 21.16 40.91 24.46
C ARG A 642 22.06 39.81 23.88
N GLY A 643 22.15 38.65 24.54
CA GLY A 643 22.95 37.53 24.07
C GLY A 643 22.79 36.28 24.93
N LEU A 644 23.44 35.21 24.50
CA LEU A 644 23.49 33.92 25.19
C LEU A 644 24.94 33.50 25.35
N LEU A 645 25.40 33.34 26.59
CA LEU A 645 26.69 32.73 26.87
C LEU A 645 26.55 31.21 26.76
N VAL A 646 27.36 30.60 25.90
CA VAL A 646 27.37 29.15 25.67
C VAL A 646 28.75 28.58 25.98
N GLU A 647 28.78 27.35 26.47
CA GLU A 647 29.99 26.56 26.65
C GLU A 647 30.09 25.54 25.51
N ARG A 648 31.30 25.41 24.95
CA ARG A 648 31.62 24.37 23.97
C ARG A 648 31.64 23.00 24.65
N MET A 649 31.06 22.03 23.97
CA MET A 649 30.95 20.65 24.42
C MET A 649 31.87 19.75 23.59
N GLU A 650 32.26 18.63 24.17
CA GLU A 650 32.76 17.46 23.48
C GLU A 650 31.89 16.24 23.79
N LEU A 651 31.91 15.25 22.90
CA LEU A 651 31.18 14.01 23.13
C LEU A 651 32.03 13.07 23.98
N GLY A 652 31.56 12.76 25.19
CA GLY A 652 32.09 11.68 26.01
C GLY A 652 31.56 10.31 25.58
N GLU A 653 31.56 9.38 26.53
CA GLU A 653 31.05 8.01 26.34
C GLU A 653 29.53 7.99 26.07
N PRO A 654 29.03 6.99 25.33
CA PRO A 654 27.59 6.76 25.18
C PRO A 654 26.89 6.56 26.53
N ASP A 655 25.71 7.17 26.67
CA ASP A 655 24.77 6.87 27.74
C ASP A 655 24.13 5.49 27.54
N GLU A 656 23.33 5.02 28.51
CA GLU A 656 22.59 3.74 28.44
C GLU A 656 21.68 3.62 27.20
N ARG A 657 21.37 4.73 26.52
CA ARG A 657 20.59 4.78 25.29
C ARG A 657 21.47 4.82 24.04
N GLY A 658 22.77 4.61 24.18
CA GLY A 658 23.78 4.69 23.12
C GLY A 658 24.12 6.11 22.67
N ARG A 659 23.59 7.16 23.32
CA ARG A 659 23.84 8.55 22.92
C ARG A 659 24.99 9.14 23.71
N ARG A 660 25.99 9.68 23.02
CA ARG A 660 27.17 10.24 23.68
C ARG A 660 26.82 11.40 24.62
N LYS A 661 27.35 11.33 25.85
CA LYS A 661 27.13 12.36 26.87
C LYS A 661 27.91 13.62 26.48
N PRO A 662 27.28 14.80 26.48
CA PRO A 662 28.01 16.04 26.25
C PRO A 662 28.80 16.42 27.50
N VAL A 663 30.10 16.72 27.35
CA VAL A 663 31.01 17.15 28.42
C VAL A 663 31.52 18.55 28.09
N GLY A 664 31.47 19.45 29.07
CA GLY A 664 31.90 20.85 28.88
C GLY A 664 33.42 20.96 28.77
N THR A 665 33.91 21.74 27.82
CA THR A 665 35.36 21.96 27.63
C THR A 665 35.89 23.14 28.45
N GLY A 666 35.00 23.91 29.11
CA GLY A 666 35.31 25.18 29.75
C GLY A 666 35.51 26.36 28.79
N GLU A 667 35.50 26.14 27.47
CA GLU A 667 35.58 27.20 26.47
C GLU A 667 34.21 27.86 26.31
N GLN A 668 34.11 29.15 26.62
CA GLN A 668 32.86 29.91 26.54
C GLN A 668 32.85 30.90 25.37
N LEU A 669 31.68 31.08 24.75
CA LEU A 669 31.44 31.98 23.64
C LEU A 669 30.15 32.77 23.88
N GLU A 670 30.17 34.08 23.62
CA GLU A 670 28.96 34.91 23.59
C GLU A 670 28.30 34.81 22.20
N VAL A 671 27.03 34.45 22.17
CA VAL A 671 26.18 34.42 20.98
C VAL A 671 25.22 35.60 21.08
N GLU A 672 25.45 36.64 20.28
CA GLU A 672 24.55 37.81 20.24
C GLU A 672 23.16 37.38 19.76
N CYS A 673 22.10 37.73 20.49
CA CYS A 673 20.71 37.44 20.12
C CYS A 673 19.76 38.32 20.94
N ASP A 674 18.57 38.58 20.43
CA ASP A 674 17.55 39.36 21.13
C ASP A 674 16.39 38.51 21.68
N THR A 675 16.33 37.23 21.31
CA THR A 675 15.26 36.31 21.71
C THR A 675 15.83 34.92 21.94
N VAL A 676 15.45 34.28 23.05
CA VAL A 676 15.82 32.89 23.35
C VAL A 676 14.56 32.05 23.49
N ILE A 677 14.46 30.98 22.71
CA ILE A 677 13.36 30.01 22.78
C ILE A 677 13.88 28.70 23.40
N VAL A 678 13.27 28.27 24.51
CA VAL A 678 13.68 27.06 25.24
C VAL A 678 12.85 25.87 24.78
N ALA A 679 13.49 24.88 24.12
CA ALA A 679 12.84 23.70 23.53
C ALA A 679 13.45 22.37 24.04
N LEU A 680 13.41 22.17 25.37
CA LEU A 680 14.06 21.05 26.07
C LEU A 680 13.18 19.83 26.34
N GLY A 681 11.95 19.83 25.81
CA GLY A 681 10.94 18.80 26.08
C GLY A 681 9.94 19.23 27.16
N THR A 682 9.03 18.32 27.49
CA THR A 682 7.86 18.62 28.32
C THR A 682 7.66 17.61 29.45
N ASN A 683 7.06 18.10 30.53
CA ASN A 683 6.74 17.40 31.76
C ASN A 683 5.22 17.19 31.91
N PRO A 684 4.77 16.26 32.77
CA PRO A 684 3.36 16.06 33.03
C PRO A 684 2.77 17.29 33.74
N ASN A 685 1.57 17.69 33.34
CA ASN A 685 0.87 18.81 34.00
C ASN A 685 0.17 18.30 35.26
N PRO A 686 0.43 18.88 36.45
CA PRO A 686 -0.07 18.34 37.70
C PRO A 686 -1.56 18.65 37.97
N ILE A 687 -2.30 19.31 37.07
CA ILE A 687 -3.70 19.69 37.30
C ILE A 687 -4.58 18.46 37.58
N VAL A 688 -4.57 17.44 36.72
CA VAL A 688 -5.40 16.24 36.94
C VAL A 688 -4.84 15.39 38.07
N THR A 689 -3.52 15.16 38.07
CA THR A 689 -2.88 14.26 39.04
C THR A 689 -2.95 14.76 40.47
N ARG A 690 -2.80 16.07 40.73
CA ARG A 690 -2.95 16.63 42.10
C ARG A 690 -4.38 16.62 42.63
N ASN A 691 -5.37 16.61 41.74
CA ASN A 691 -6.79 16.69 42.11
C ASN A 691 -7.51 15.35 41.96
N THR A 692 -6.79 14.25 41.73
CA THR A 692 -7.32 12.88 41.71
C THR A 692 -6.77 12.12 42.90
N LYS A 693 -7.61 11.83 43.90
CA LYS A 693 -7.16 11.23 45.16
C LYS A 693 -6.73 9.79 44.94
N GLY A 694 -5.56 9.43 45.47
CA GLY A 694 -5.05 8.06 45.44
C GLY A 694 -4.48 7.60 44.11
N LEU A 695 -4.41 8.46 43.08
CA LEU A 695 -3.78 8.13 41.80
C LEU A 695 -2.26 8.00 41.97
N GLU A 696 -1.71 6.85 41.62
CA GLU A 696 -0.26 6.60 41.69
C GLU A 696 0.50 7.23 40.52
N LEU A 697 1.69 7.75 40.83
CA LEU A 697 2.59 8.40 39.87
C LEU A 697 3.97 7.74 39.91
N ASP A 698 4.69 7.76 38.78
CA ASP A 698 6.10 7.38 38.73
C ASP A 698 7.00 8.44 39.40
N SER A 699 8.29 8.12 39.55
CA SER A 699 9.28 9.02 40.15
C SER A 699 9.48 10.36 39.42
N ARG A 700 8.98 10.47 38.19
CA ARG A 700 9.05 11.69 37.35
C ARG A 700 7.71 12.45 37.33
N GLY A 701 6.68 11.94 38.02
CA GLY A 701 5.36 12.56 38.13
C GLY A 701 4.38 12.21 37.01
N TYR A 702 4.67 11.20 36.19
CA TYR A 702 3.74 10.66 35.19
C TYR A 702 2.76 9.68 35.83
N VAL A 703 1.60 9.44 35.21
CA VAL A 703 0.61 8.51 35.75
C VAL A 703 1.11 7.08 35.62
N ALA A 704 1.14 6.34 36.75
CA ALA A 704 1.47 4.93 36.75
C ALA A 704 0.29 4.13 36.17
N ALA A 705 0.51 3.48 35.04
CA ALA A 705 -0.48 2.65 34.36
C ALA A 705 0.17 1.40 33.77
N ASP A 706 -0.58 0.30 33.73
CA ASP A 706 -0.11 -0.96 33.16
C ASP A 706 0.18 -0.80 31.65
N PRO A 707 1.37 -1.18 31.15
CA PRO A 707 1.76 -0.96 29.76
C PRO A 707 0.88 -1.67 28.73
N VAL A 708 0.19 -2.76 29.12
CA VAL A 708 -0.64 -3.57 28.22
C VAL A 708 -2.09 -3.06 28.22
N SER A 709 -2.73 -3.05 29.38
CA SER A 709 -4.14 -2.68 29.58
C SER A 709 -4.37 -1.19 29.72
N GLN A 710 -3.34 -0.41 30.06
CA GLN A 710 -3.44 1.03 30.36
C GLN A 710 -4.28 1.33 31.62
N ALA A 711 -4.56 0.33 32.44
CA ALA A 711 -5.25 0.49 33.72
C ALA A 711 -4.36 1.23 34.72
N THR A 712 -4.96 2.16 35.48
CA THR A 712 -4.32 2.78 36.64
C THR A 712 -4.62 1.97 37.90
N ASN A 713 -4.08 2.40 39.05
CA ASN A 713 -4.39 1.78 40.33
C ASN A 713 -5.83 2.04 40.80
N LEU A 714 -6.55 2.98 40.17
CA LEU A 714 -7.94 3.31 40.51
C LEU A 714 -8.93 2.52 39.63
N PRO A 715 -9.94 1.83 40.22
CA PRO A 715 -10.98 1.13 39.46
C PRO A 715 -11.75 2.06 38.51
N GLY A 716 -11.93 1.63 37.26
CA GLY A 716 -12.62 2.39 36.23
C GLY A 716 -11.82 3.57 35.65
N VAL A 717 -10.54 3.72 36.03
CA VAL A 717 -9.66 4.78 35.53
C VAL A 717 -8.47 4.20 34.76
N PHE A 718 -8.34 4.65 33.52
CA PHE A 718 -7.29 4.26 32.58
C PHE A 718 -6.48 5.49 32.16
N ALA A 719 -5.22 5.32 31.75
CA ALA A 719 -4.38 6.42 31.30
C ALA A 719 -3.47 5.98 30.16
N GLY A 720 -3.24 6.84 29.17
CA GLY A 720 -2.45 6.49 28.00
C GLY A 720 -1.85 7.68 27.27
N GLY A 721 -0.85 7.39 26.42
CA GLY A 721 -0.09 8.39 25.69
C GLY A 721 0.95 9.11 26.57
N ASP A 722 1.27 10.34 26.22
CA ASP A 722 2.41 11.07 26.81
C ASP A 722 2.29 11.30 28.33
N ILE A 723 1.09 11.21 28.91
CA ILE A 723 0.90 11.30 30.37
C ILE A 723 1.41 10.07 31.13
N VAL A 724 1.64 8.95 30.43
CA VAL A 724 2.21 7.71 30.98
C VAL A 724 3.67 7.55 30.55
N THR A 725 3.95 7.69 29.25
CA THR A 725 5.29 7.39 28.71
C THR A 725 6.27 8.55 28.77
N GLY A 726 5.78 9.78 28.97
CA GLY A 726 6.49 10.99 28.58
C GLY A 726 6.41 11.25 27.08
N GLY A 727 6.90 12.41 26.65
CA GLY A 727 6.82 12.85 25.25
C GLY A 727 7.39 11.80 24.28
N ALA A 728 6.54 11.27 23.42
CA ALA A 728 6.86 10.18 22.50
C ALA A 728 6.54 10.55 21.04
N THR A 729 5.61 9.82 20.40
CA THR A 729 5.15 10.11 19.03
C THR A 729 3.63 10.00 18.96
N VAL A 730 3.02 10.68 17.98
CA VAL A 730 1.56 10.66 17.75
C VAL A 730 1.02 9.23 17.66
N ILE A 731 1.72 8.35 16.92
CA ILE A 731 1.28 6.97 16.70
C ILE A 731 1.40 6.09 17.96
N LEU A 732 2.39 6.36 18.83
CA LEU A 732 2.51 5.67 20.12
C LEU A 732 1.37 6.07 21.06
N ALA A 733 1.04 7.36 21.09
CA ALA A 733 -0.09 7.87 21.85
C ALA A 733 -1.42 7.26 21.38
N MET A 734 -1.63 7.16 20.06
CA MET A 734 -2.79 6.45 19.50
C MET A 734 -2.81 4.97 19.90
N GLY A 735 -1.69 4.26 19.79
CA GLY A 735 -1.59 2.85 20.19
C GLY A 735 -1.96 2.63 21.66
N ALA A 736 -1.54 3.53 22.55
CA ALA A 736 -1.97 3.52 23.95
C ALA A 736 -3.48 3.71 24.10
N GLY A 737 -4.07 4.67 23.39
CA GLY A 737 -5.52 4.92 23.43
C GLY A 737 -6.35 3.71 22.97
N ARG A 738 -5.90 3.01 21.92
CA ARG A 738 -6.57 1.79 21.43
C ARG A 738 -6.48 0.63 22.42
N ARG A 739 -5.31 0.42 23.03
CA ARG A 739 -5.15 -0.59 24.09
C ARG A 739 -6.05 -0.28 25.28
N ALA A 740 -6.14 0.99 25.68
CA ALA A 740 -7.04 1.44 26.72
C ALA A 740 -8.52 1.21 26.35
N ALA A 741 -8.94 1.50 25.12
CA ALA A 741 -10.30 1.23 24.67
C ALA A 741 -10.67 -0.26 24.79
N SER A 742 -9.79 -1.17 24.35
CA SER A 742 -10.00 -2.61 24.51
C SER A 742 -10.13 -3.02 25.98
N ALA A 743 -9.28 -2.49 26.86
CA ALA A 743 -9.33 -2.79 28.29
C ALA A 743 -10.57 -2.20 28.98
N ILE A 744 -10.99 -1.00 28.58
CA ILE A 744 -12.23 -0.37 29.05
C ILE A 744 -13.43 -1.23 28.63
N LEU A 745 -13.50 -1.71 27.39
CA LEU A 745 -14.59 -2.59 26.95
C LEU A 745 -14.68 -3.87 27.76
N GLN A 746 -13.53 -4.48 28.08
CA GLN A 746 -13.47 -5.64 28.97
C GLN A 746 -14.00 -5.28 30.37
N TYR A 747 -13.49 -4.19 30.96
CA TYR A 747 -13.92 -3.70 32.26
C TYR A 747 -15.43 -3.42 32.31
N LEU A 748 -16.00 -2.81 31.27
CA LEU A 748 -17.44 -2.53 31.19
C LEU A 748 -18.29 -3.81 31.08
N ALA A 749 -17.72 -4.90 30.56
CA ALA A 749 -18.42 -6.16 30.35
C ALA A 749 -18.45 -7.05 31.61
N ASP A 750 -17.32 -7.18 32.33
CA ASP A 750 -17.19 -8.13 33.44
C ASP A 750 -16.66 -7.53 34.75
N GLY A 751 -16.35 -6.23 34.78
CA GLY A 751 -15.83 -5.52 35.95
C GLY A 751 -14.37 -5.85 36.29
N THR A 752 -13.67 -6.64 35.48
CA THR A 752 -12.26 -6.94 35.71
C THR A 752 -11.35 -5.82 35.23
N GLN A 753 -10.44 -5.40 36.11
CA GLN A 753 -9.34 -4.49 35.81
C GLN A 753 -8.06 -5.19 36.27
N ALA A 754 -7.08 -5.32 35.38
CA ALA A 754 -5.78 -5.86 35.76
C ALA A 754 -5.16 -4.97 36.87
N ALA A 755 -4.67 -5.58 37.95
CA ALA A 755 -4.05 -4.84 39.03
C ALA A 755 -2.75 -4.20 38.54
N VAL A 756 -2.52 -2.94 38.93
CA VAL A 756 -1.22 -2.27 38.72
C VAL A 756 -0.24 -2.86 39.74
N GLU A 757 0.68 -3.70 39.30
CA GLU A 757 1.92 -3.90 40.05
C GLU A 757 2.77 -2.66 39.81
N ALA A 758 2.85 -1.81 40.83
CA ALA A 758 3.72 -0.64 40.85
C ALA A 758 5.17 -1.10 40.69
N THR A 759 5.65 -1.13 39.45
CA THR A 759 7.05 -1.43 39.15
C THR A 759 7.84 -0.14 39.40
N SER A 760 8.49 -0.06 40.57
CA SER A 760 9.51 0.95 40.87
C SER A 760 10.83 0.73 40.13
N GLY A 761 10.87 -0.21 39.19
CA GLY A 761 12.04 -0.53 38.39
C GLY A 761 12.20 0.43 37.22
N SER A 762 13.42 0.93 37.01
CA SER A 762 13.78 1.61 35.77
C SER A 762 13.46 0.69 34.58
N VAL A 763 12.73 1.18 33.59
CA VAL A 763 12.42 0.41 32.37
C VAL A 763 13.55 0.56 31.35
N CYS A 764 13.99 -0.54 30.76
CA CYS A 764 14.98 -0.52 29.69
C CYS A 764 14.54 0.42 28.55
N PRO A 765 15.35 1.41 28.15
CA PRO A 765 14.95 2.42 27.16
C PRO A 765 14.81 1.91 25.73
N ARG A 766 15.15 0.63 25.46
CA ARG A 766 15.03 -0.02 24.15
C ARG A 766 13.91 -1.07 24.08
N CYS A 767 13.67 -1.82 25.15
CA CYS A 767 12.66 -2.89 25.17
C CYS A 767 11.54 -2.69 26.21
N HIS A 768 11.62 -1.63 27.01
CA HIS A 768 10.62 -1.21 28.00
C HIS A 768 10.27 -2.24 29.07
N ARG A 769 11.12 -3.24 29.35
CA ARG A 769 10.96 -4.14 30.52
C ARG A 769 11.46 -3.49 31.82
N PRO A 770 10.82 -3.73 32.98
CA PRO A 770 11.29 -3.25 34.28
C PRO A 770 12.61 -3.93 34.68
N VAL A 771 13.52 -3.17 35.29
CA VAL A 771 14.75 -3.66 35.96
C VAL A 771 14.44 -3.83 37.45
N GLU A 772 14.67 -5.02 38.02
CA GLU A 772 14.34 -5.32 39.44
C GLU A 772 15.47 -4.89 40.40
N GLU A 773 15.14 -4.61 41.66
CA GLU A 773 16.12 -4.26 42.71
C GLU A 773 16.96 -5.51 43.10
N GLY A 774 18.24 -5.51 42.71
CA GLY A 774 19.18 -6.62 42.94
C GLY A 774 20.19 -6.82 41.78
N ASP A 775 19.92 -6.24 40.60
CA ASP A 775 20.82 -6.23 39.44
C ASP A 775 21.94 -5.18 39.58
N GLU A 776 22.75 -5.26 40.63
CA GLU A 776 23.87 -4.31 40.88
C GLU A 776 24.96 -4.33 39.80
N ASP A 777 24.94 -5.30 38.87
CA ASP A 777 25.87 -5.39 37.73
C ASP A 777 25.29 -4.91 36.39
N GLY A 778 24.05 -4.40 36.32
CA GLY A 778 23.60 -3.57 35.20
C GLY A 778 23.83 -4.10 33.76
N ILE A 779 23.77 -5.42 33.50
CA ILE A 779 23.89 -5.97 32.15
C ILE A 779 22.50 -6.13 31.54
N CYS A 780 21.98 -5.06 30.95
CA CYS A 780 20.80 -5.10 30.11
C CYS A 780 21.18 -5.14 28.62
N CYS A 781 20.97 -6.30 27.98
CA CYS A 781 20.80 -6.56 26.54
C CYS A 781 21.82 -6.04 25.51
N ALA A 782 22.93 -5.43 25.93
CA ALA A 782 24.00 -5.09 24.99
C ALA A 782 24.82 -6.32 24.60
N ASP A 783 24.97 -7.34 25.47
CA ASP A 783 25.92 -8.44 25.22
C ASP A 783 25.46 -9.86 25.64
N GLN A 784 24.19 -10.08 26.01
CA GLN A 784 23.69 -11.46 26.23
C GLN A 784 22.51 -11.82 25.33
N VAL A 785 22.73 -12.89 24.57
CA VAL A 785 21.73 -13.60 23.77
C VAL A 785 20.91 -14.48 24.71
N VAL A 786 19.67 -14.09 24.99
CA VAL A 786 18.74 -14.93 25.76
C VAL A 786 18.14 -15.97 24.81
N ALA A 787 18.25 -17.25 25.17
CA ALA A 787 17.60 -18.33 24.44
C ALA A 787 16.16 -18.52 24.95
N TRP A 788 15.22 -18.65 24.03
CA TRP A 788 13.80 -18.83 24.31
C TRP A 788 13.33 -20.12 23.68
N LYS A 789 12.52 -20.93 24.38
CA LYS A 789 11.87 -22.12 23.85
C LYS A 789 10.37 -21.88 23.71
N CYS A 790 9.79 -22.19 22.55
CA CYS A 790 8.34 -22.17 22.39
C CYS A 790 7.72 -23.37 23.11
N SER A 791 6.75 -23.12 24.00
CA SER A 791 5.98 -24.17 24.68
C SER A 791 5.13 -25.03 23.73
N SER A 792 4.75 -24.50 22.57
CA SER A 792 3.88 -25.20 21.62
C SER A 792 4.63 -25.99 20.54
N CYS A 793 5.74 -25.47 20.01
CA CYS A 793 6.50 -26.14 18.95
C CYS A 793 7.93 -26.52 19.36
N SER A 794 8.29 -26.34 20.63
CA SER A 794 9.61 -26.61 21.21
C SER A 794 10.79 -25.88 20.56
N LYS A 795 10.54 -25.02 19.56
CA LYS A 795 11.54 -24.28 18.83
C LYS A 795 12.30 -23.32 19.75
N ARG A 796 13.63 -23.37 19.69
CA ARG A 796 14.49 -22.43 20.37
C ARG A 796 14.81 -21.23 19.47
N SER A 797 14.79 -20.03 20.03
CA SER A 797 15.18 -18.80 19.34
C SER A 797 16.08 -17.99 20.24
N GLU A 798 17.20 -17.54 19.68
CA GLU A 798 18.20 -16.74 20.36
C GLU A 798 18.02 -15.26 20.02
N GLY A 799 18.05 -14.40 21.03
CA GLY A 799 17.95 -12.95 20.86
C GLY A 799 16.80 -12.31 21.63
N PHE A 800 16.39 -11.10 21.24
CA PHE A 800 15.31 -10.39 21.90
C PHE A 800 13.98 -11.13 21.74
N ALA A 801 13.27 -11.38 22.84
CA ALA A 801 11.88 -11.80 22.77
C ALA A 801 11.13 -10.76 21.92
N PHE A 802 10.61 -11.21 20.77
CA PHE A 802 9.64 -10.46 19.98
C PHE A 802 8.55 -9.92 20.93
N PRO A 803 8.04 -8.70 20.71
CA PRO A 803 7.53 -7.79 21.75
C PRO A 803 6.37 -8.27 22.64
N TYR A 804 5.89 -9.50 22.49
CA TYR A 804 4.78 -10.07 23.26
C TYR A 804 5.03 -11.49 23.80
N GLY A 805 6.27 -12.00 23.79
CA GLY A 805 6.59 -13.35 24.33
C GLY A 805 5.95 -14.50 23.54
N ARG A 806 5.68 -14.30 22.25
CA ARG A 806 5.06 -15.28 21.36
C ARG A 806 5.98 -15.71 20.22
N CYS A 807 5.92 -17.00 19.90
CA CYS A 807 6.76 -17.64 18.89
C CYS A 807 6.43 -17.09 17.50
N PRO A 808 7.40 -16.56 16.74
CA PRO A 808 7.14 -15.98 15.42
C PRO A 808 6.76 -17.03 14.36
N ALA A 809 6.91 -18.32 14.66
CA ALA A 809 6.56 -19.41 13.77
C ALA A 809 5.12 -19.90 13.98
N CYS A 810 4.65 -20.01 15.23
CA CYS A 810 3.35 -20.62 15.55
C CYS A 810 2.49 -19.82 16.54
N SER A 811 2.95 -18.65 16.99
CA SER A 811 2.30 -17.79 17.99
C SER A 811 2.14 -18.38 19.40
N GLY A 812 2.72 -19.55 19.68
CA GLY A 812 2.78 -20.17 21.02
C GLY A 812 3.67 -19.39 22.01
N GLN A 813 3.51 -19.63 23.31
CA GLN A 813 4.21 -18.85 24.35
C GLN A 813 5.70 -19.23 24.42
N LEU A 814 6.58 -18.22 24.41
CA LEU A 814 8.03 -18.38 24.55
C LEU A 814 8.44 -18.33 26.03
N VAL A 815 9.17 -19.36 26.48
CA VAL A 815 9.74 -19.46 27.84
C VAL A 815 11.27 -19.36 27.76
N PRO A 816 11.92 -18.59 28.64
CA PRO A 816 13.39 -18.46 28.64
C PRO A 816 14.04 -19.80 29.05
N VAL A 817 15.18 -20.12 28.43
CA VAL A 817 15.99 -21.32 28.72
C VAL A 817 17.43 -20.91 29.00
N ASP A 818 18.02 -21.50 30.04
CA ASP A 818 19.41 -21.27 30.44
C ASP A 818 20.36 -22.04 29.49
N PRO A 819 21.30 -21.37 28.80
CA PRO A 819 22.23 -22.02 27.87
C PRO A 819 23.12 -23.08 28.51
N THR A 820 23.32 -23.04 29.84
CA THR A 820 24.31 -23.89 30.55
C THR A 820 23.76 -25.21 31.05
N THR A 821 22.44 -25.32 31.27
CA THR A 821 21.79 -26.52 31.83
C THR A 821 21.06 -27.36 30.78
N ASP A 822 20.99 -26.88 29.54
CA ASP A 822 20.11 -27.39 28.49
C ASP A 822 20.86 -27.52 27.14
N ALA A 823 22.18 -27.77 27.20
CA ALA A 823 23.07 -27.95 26.06
C ALA A 823 22.68 -29.20 25.25
N VAL A 824 22.70 -29.09 23.92
CA VAL A 824 22.64 -30.25 23.03
C VAL A 824 23.86 -31.12 23.37
N PRO A 825 23.71 -32.41 23.72
CA PRO A 825 24.84 -33.25 24.07
C PRO A 825 25.90 -33.22 22.97
N ASP A 826 27.18 -33.18 23.33
CA ASP A 826 28.30 -33.09 22.37
C ASP A 826 28.22 -34.17 21.26
N GLU A 827 27.68 -35.35 21.59
CA GLU A 827 27.42 -36.45 20.66
C GLU A 827 26.38 -36.12 19.58
N ALA A 828 25.34 -35.34 19.90
CA ALA A 828 24.33 -34.90 18.93
C ALA A 828 24.86 -33.77 18.04
N MET A 829 25.74 -32.92 18.57
CA MET A 829 26.44 -31.91 17.77
C MET A 829 27.45 -32.53 16.80
N ASP A 830 28.09 -33.64 17.16
CA ASP A 830 28.96 -34.40 16.26
C ASP A 830 28.17 -35.00 15.08
N ALA A 831 26.94 -35.47 15.31
CA ALA A 831 26.06 -35.97 14.26
C ALA A 831 25.73 -34.91 13.20
N VAL A 832 25.35 -33.69 13.64
CA VAL A 832 25.08 -32.56 12.73
C VAL A 832 26.34 -32.14 11.98
N ARG A 833 27.49 -32.10 12.66
CA ARG A 833 28.77 -31.76 12.02
C ARG A 833 29.13 -32.78 10.93
N LYS A 834 28.89 -34.08 11.18
CA LYS A 834 29.11 -35.13 10.18
C LYS A 834 28.18 -35.03 8.98
N ALA A 835 26.93 -34.61 9.16
CA ALA A 835 26.03 -34.31 8.05
C ALA A 835 26.55 -33.17 7.17
N PHE A 836 27.00 -32.07 7.79
CA PHE A 836 27.64 -30.99 7.02
C PHE A 836 28.89 -31.44 6.27
N GLU A 837 29.73 -32.27 6.88
CA GLU A 837 30.95 -32.79 6.22
C GLU A 837 30.63 -33.69 5.01
N ILE A 838 29.57 -34.50 5.09
CA ILE A 838 29.14 -35.39 3.99
C ILE A 838 28.66 -34.55 2.80
N GLU A 839 27.74 -33.61 3.03
CA GLU A 839 27.15 -32.77 1.97
C GLU A 839 28.18 -31.81 1.34
N LEU A 840 29.09 -31.26 2.16
CA LEU A 840 30.20 -30.45 1.65
C LEU A 840 31.13 -31.29 0.77
N GLY A 841 31.40 -32.53 1.17
CA GLY A 841 32.21 -33.47 0.39
C GLY A 841 31.56 -33.85 -0.94
N GLY A 842 30.25 -34.12 -0.95
CA GLY A 842 29.45 -34.42 -2.14
C GLY A 842 29.45 -33.23 -3.12
N ARG A 843 29.11 -32.04 -2.62
CA ARG A 843 29.15 -30.80 -3.41
C ARG A 843 30.52 -30.55 -4.03
N ASP A 844 31.60 -30.62 -3.25
CA ASP A 844 32.93 -30.30 -3.75
C ASP A 844 33.42 -31.31 -4.78
N PHE A 845 33.06 -32.60 -4.61
CA PHE A 845 33.27 -33.63 -5.61
C PHE A 845 32.57 -33.28 -6.93
N TYR A 846 31.27 -32.96 -6.91
CA TYR A 846 30.51 -32.66 -8.12
C TYR A 846 30.98 -31.37 -8.80
N VAL A 847 31.30 -30.31 -8.04
CA VAL A 847 31.87 -29.07 -8.57
C VAL A 847 33.24 -29.31 -9.22
N ALA A 848 34.08 -30.16 -8.62
CA ALA A 848 35.37 -30.52 -9.20
C ALA A 848 35.18 -31.37 -10.47
N ALA A 849 34.28 -32.36 -10.46
CA ALA A 849 34.01 -33.22 -11.60
C ALA A 849 33.43 -32.46 -12.80
N ALA A 850 32.53 -31.50 -12.57
CA ALA A 850 31.98 -30.61 -13.60
C ALA A 850 33.09 -29.87 -14.38
N LYS A 851 34.16 -29.44 -13.70
CA LYS A 851 35.28 -28.72 -14.33
C LYS A 851 36.16 -29.60 -15.22
N HIS A 852 36.16 -30.92 -15.00
CA HIS A 852 37.07 -31.85 -15.68
C HIS A 852 36.38 -32.70 -16.76
N THR A 853 35.05 -32.64 -16.88
CA THR A 853 34.34 -33.26 -17.99
C THR A 853 34.30 -32.33 -19.21
N SER A 854 34.50 -32.89 -20.39
CA SER A 854 34.30 -32.21 -21.68
C SER A 854 32.94 -32.51 -22.31
N ASP A 855 32.13 -33.36 -21.68
CA ASP A 855 30.78 -33.71 -22.11
C ASP A 855 29.77 -32.75 -21.48
N GLU A 856 28.98 -32.08 -22.34
CA GLU A 856 28.07 -30.99 -21.96
C GLU A 856 26.87 -31.49 -21.14
N GLU A 857 26.40 -32.71 -21.40
CA GLU A 857 25.27 -33.31 -20.67
C GLU A 857 25.72 -33.73 -19.27
N LEU A 858 26.88 -34.38 -19.17
CA LEU A 858 27.49 -34.69 -17.87
C LEU A 858 27.83 -33.43 -17.08
N HIS A 859 28.28 -32.36 -17.74
CA HIS A 859 28.58 -31.09 -17.09
C HIS A 859 27.34 -30.50 -16.39
N ASP A 860 26.19 -30.46 -17.07
CA ASP A 860 24.94 -29.94 -16.50
C ASP A 860 24.46 -30.81 -15.33
N MET A 861 24.53 -32.14 -15.47
CA MET A 861 24.14 -33.06 -14.39
C MET A 861 25.03 -32.93 -13.15
N PHE A 862 26.34 -32.78 -13.32
CA PHE A 862 27.24 -32.51 -12.18
C PHE A 862 26.89 -31.19 -11.49
N GLN A 863 26.53 -30.14 -12.23
CA GLN A 863 26.11 -28.88 -11.62
C GLN A 863 24.78 -29.01 -10.86
N ARG A 864 23.81 -29.77 -11.38
CA ARG A 864 22.53 -30.00 -10.69
C ARG A 864 22.69 -30.83 -9.41
N LEU A 865 23.53 -31.85 -9.41
CA LEU A 865 23.83 -32.62 -8.20
C LEU A 865 24.58 -31.75 -7.18
N ALA A 866 25.52 -30.90 -7.61
CA ALA A 866 26.16 -29.93 -6.71
C ALA A 866 25.18 -28.88 -6.14
N GLU A 867 24.15 -28.51 -6.90
CA GLU A 867 23.06 -27.63 -6.45
C GLU A 867 22.21 -28.32 -5.38
N MET A 868 21.86 -29.60 -5.60
CA MET A 868 21.08 -30.41 -4.65
C MET A 868 21.76 -30.49 -3.27
N GLU A 869 23.05 -30.84 -3.24
CA GLU A 869 23.87 -30.87 -2.01
C GLU A 869 23.94 -29.48 -1.34
N ARG A 870 23.96 -28.40 -2.13
CA ARG A 870 23.93 -27.03 -1.58
C ARG A 870 22.59 -26.70 -0.93
N GLU A 871 21.48 -27.12 -1.53
CA GLU A 871 20.14 -26.95 -0.96
C GLU A 871 19.97 -27.75 0.34
N HIS A 872 20.63 -28.91 0.45
CA HIS A 872 20.69 -29.69 1.70
C HIS A 872 21.52 -28.99 2.76
N ILE A 873 22.72 -28.49 2.44
CA ILE A 873 23.51 -27.66 3.36
C ILE A 873 22.66 -26.49 3.87
N ASP A 874 21.95 -25.79 2.98
CA ASP A 874 21.05 -24.70 3.37
C ASP A 874 19.90 -25.18 4.29
N THR A 875 19.40 -26.39 4.06
CA THR A 875 18.38 -27.02 4.90
C THR A 875 18.95 -27.37 6.27
N LEU A 876 20.14 -27.97 6.36
CA LEU A 876 20.86 -28.25 7.61
C LEU A 876 21.15 -26.95 8.37
N VAL A 877 21.61 -25.89 7.69
CA VAL A 877 21.84 -24.55 8.28
C VAL A 877 20.54 -23.98 8.86
N ARG A 878 19.42 -24.08 8.13
CA ARG A 878 18.12 -23.57 8.58
C ARG A 878 17.50 -24.41 9.69
N ARG A 879 17.70 -25.73 9.65
CA ARG A 879 17.11 -26.70 10.57
C ARG A 879 17.85 -26.71 11.90
N TYR A 880 19.18 -26.76 11.86
CA TYR A 880 20.03 -26.85 13.06
C TYR A 880 20.64 -25.51 13.48
N HIS A 881 20.43 -24.42 12.71
CA HIS A 881 20.91 -23.08 13.03
C HIS A 881 22.44 -22.98 13.25
N LEU A 882 23.21 -23.86 12.61
CA LEU A 882 24.67 -23.89 12.66
C LEU A 882 25.24 -23.54 11.26
N PRO A 883 26.26 -22.68 11.16
CA PRO A 883 26.98 -22.52 9.91
C PRO A 883 27.72 -23.82 9.56
N PRO A 884 27.91 -24.13 8.25
CA PRO A 884 28.80 -25.20 7.86
C PRO A 884 30.21 -24.94 8.43
N PRO A 885 30.98 -25.97 8.81
CA PRO A 885 32.31 -25.80 9.39
C PRO A 885 33.25 -25.04 8.43
N ASP A 886 34.04 -24.10 8.97
CA ASP A 886 34.92 -23.19 8.21
C ASP A 886 36.06 -23.92 7.48
N ASP A 887 36.46 -25.09 7.99
CA ASP A 887 37.56 -25.90 7.46
C ASP A 887 37.04 -27.18 6.78
N ALA A 888 36.68 -27.10 5.50
CA ALA A 888 36.89 -28.25 4.62
C ALA A 888 38.39 -28.31 4.35
N SER A 889 39.17 -28.92 5.25
CA SER A 889 40.61 -29.05 5.06
C SER A 889 40.87 -29.63 3.68
N GLY A 890 41.59 -28.87 2.83
CA GLY A 890 41.98 -29.24 1.47
C GLY A 890 42.89 -30.47 1.36
N ASP A 891 42.94 -31.30 2.40
CA ASP A 891 43.48 -32.66 2.40
C ASP A 891 42.30 -33.64 2.39
N LEU A 892 41.88 -34.05 1.18
CA LEU A 892 41.28 -35.36 1.01
C LEU A 892 42.25 -36.40 1.56
N HIS A 893 41.88 -37.13 2.62
CA HIS A 893 42.36 -38.49 2.80
C HIS A 893 41.30 -39.34 3.56
N PRO A 894 41.23 -40.66 3.32
CA PRO A 894 40.23 -41.30 2.48
C PRO A 894 39.74 -42.56 3.20
N GLY A 895 38.57 -42.46 3.83
CA GLY A 895 37.90 -43.60 4.45
C GLY A 895 36.56 -43.87 3.78
N ALA A 896 36.58 -44.37 2.54
CA ALA A 896 35.48 -45.14 1.95
C ALA A 896 34.21 -44.44 1.37
N LEU A 897 34.30 -43.22 0.80
CA LEU A 897 33.49 -42.89 -0.39
C LEU A 897 34.18 -43.32 -1.70
N GLN A 898 35.48 -43.65 -1.66
CA GLN A 898 36.14 -44.50 -2.67
C GLN A 898 36.37 -45.93 -2.16
N ALA A 899 35.36 -46.77 -2.41
CA ALA A 899 35.53 -48.20 -2.59
C ALA A 899 34.49 -48.72 -3.60
N GLY A 900 34.19 -47.94 -4.66
CA GLY A 900 33.16 -48.29 -5.64
C GLY A 900 33.43 -47.82 -7.07
N ALA A 901 33.70 -46.53 -7.28
CA ALA A 901 33.95 -46.02 -8.62
C ALA A 901 35.44 -46.15 -8.98
N GLN A 902 35.84 -47.31 -9.51
CA GLN A 902 37.18 -47.51 -10.08
C GLN A 902 37.41 -46.74 -11.39
N ARG A 903 36.40 -45.99 -11.88
CA ARG A 903 36.46 -45.20 -13.10
C ARG A 903 35.60 -43.93 -12.93
N PRO A 904 36.01 -42.78 -13.48
CA PRO A 904 35.12 -41.61 -13.59
C PRO A 904 33.88 -41.98 -14.42
N PRO A 905 32.69 -41.48 -14.05
CA PRO A 905 31.45 -41.85 -14.71
C PRO A 905 31.53 -41.49 -16.19
N SER A 906 31.18 -42.44 -17.06
CA SER A 906 31.33 -42.27 -18.52
C SER A 906 30.08 -41.79 -19.24
N ASP A 907 28.92 -41.80 -18.57
CA ASP A 907 27.64 -41.35 -19.10
C ASP A 907 26.65 -40.95 -17.96
N PRO A 908 25.52 -40.29 -18.28
CA PRO A 908 24.49 -39.89 -17.31
C PRO A 908 23.97 -40.99 -16.38
N MET A 909 23.87 -42.23 -16.86
CA MET A 909 23.39 -43.34 -16.04
C MET A 909 24.43 -43.73 -14.99
N ASP A 910 25.70 -43.82 -15.41
CA ASP A 910 26.85 -44.13 -14.54
C ASP A 910 27.00 -43.06 -13.44
N LEU A 911 26.72 -41.78 -13.76
CA LEU A 911 26.71 -40.68 -12.79
C LEU A 911 25.58 -40.80 -11.76
N LEU A 912 24.35 -41.11 -12.17
CA LEU A 912 23.23 -41.30 -11.25
C LEU A 912 23.40 -42.55 -10.37
N GLU A 913 23.97 -43.63 -10.90
CA GLU A 913 24.31 -44.83 -10.12
C GLU A 913 25.40 -44.53 -9.08
N LEU A 914 26.38 -43.69 -9.43
CA LEU A 914 27.37 -43.19 -8.49
C LEU A 914 26.71 -42.34 -7.40
N ALA A 915 25.90 -41.34 -7.76
CA ALA A 915 25.21 -40.46 -6.80
C ALA A 915 24.35 -41.27 -5.82
N LEU A 916 23.54 -42.19 -6.34
CA LEU A 916 22.72 -43.09 -5.52
C LEU A 916 23.55 -43.92 -4.53
N THR A 917 24.75 -44.36 -4.96
CA THR A 917 25.67 -45.11 -4.09
C THR A 917 26.26 -44.22 -2.98
N LEU A 918 26.48 -42.93 -3.22
CA LEU A 918 26.97 -41.99 -2.21
C LEU A 918 25.90 -41.77 -1.13
N GLU A 919 24.65 -41.50 -1.52
CA GLU A 919 23.55 -41.29 -0.57
C GLU A 919 23.24 -42.55 0.25
N GLN A 920 23.25 -43.73 -0.37
CA GLN A 920 23.05 -45.01 0.35
C GLN A 920 24.11 -45.24 1.43
N ARG A 921 25.34 -44.76 1.22
CA ARG A 921 26.40 -44.85 2.22
C ARG A 921 26.23 -43.83 3.33
N ALA A 922 25.76 -42.62 3.02
CA ALA A 922 25.42 -41.61 4.01
C ALA A 922 24.27 -42.08 4.92
N GLU A 923 23.20 -42.62 4.31
CA GLU A 923 22.08 -43.23 5.03
C GLU A 923 22.55 -44.37 5.94
N GLU A 924 23.37 -45.30 5.42
CA GLU A 924 23.88 -46.42 6.20
C GLU A 924 24.77 -45.96 7.35
N PHE A 925 25.60 -44.93 7.14
CA PHE A 925 26.41 -44.32 8.18
C PHE A 925 25.54 -43.78 9.33
N PHE A 926 24.51 -42.98 9.04
CA PHE A 926 23.65 -42.45 10.08
C PHE A 926 22.81 -43.54 10.75
N ARG A 927 22.27 -44.47 9.98
CA ARG A 927 21.43 -45.58 10.46
C ARG A 927 22.19 -46.50 11.41
N THR A 928 23.43 -46.87 11.10
CA THR A 928 24.25 -47.75 11.97
C THR A 928 24.61 -47.07 13.29
N ARG A 929 24.74 -45.75 13.31
CA ARG A 929 24.99 -44.98 14.53
C ARG A 929 23.77 -44.81 15.44
N VAL A 930 22.55 -45.04 14.97
CA VAL A 930 21.32 -45.00 15.80
C VAL A 930 21.40 -45.99 16.97
N ASP A 931 21.95 -47.18 16.72
CA ASP A 931 22.03 -48.25 17.71
C ASP A 931 23.16 -48.01 18.74
N GLU A 932 24.22 -47.32 18.32
CA GLU A 932 25.40 -46.99 19.13
C GLU A 932 25.24 -45.66 19.91
N ALA A 933 24.31 -44.80 19.48
CA ALA A 933 24.10 -43.46 20.05
C ALA A 933 23.42 -43.47 21.44
N SER A 934 23.76 -42.47 22.26
CA SER A 934 23.06 -42.19 23.51
C SER A 934 21.56 -41.89 23.29
N PRO A 935 20.70 -42.05 24.33
CA PRO A 935 19.26 -41.81 24.20
C PRO A 935 18.90 -40.40 23.69
N ALA A 936 19.77 -39.42 23.93
CA ALA A 936 19.56 -38.04 23.51
C ALA A 936 19.99 -37.76 22.05
N ALA A 937 20.92 -38.53 21.48
CA ALA A 937 21.38 -38.37 20.09
C ALA A 937 20.67 -39.32 19.11
N ARG A 938 19.98 -40.35 19.61
CA ARG A 938 19.35 -41.39 18.80
C ARG A 938 18.27 -40.88 17.84
N GLU A 939 17.49 -39.88 18.25
CA GLU A 939 16.44 -39.31 17.40
C GLU A 939 17.04 -38.59 16.20
N LEU A 940 18.07 -37.78 16.44
CA LEU A 940 18.75 -37.00 15.41
C LEU A 940 19.42 -37.88 14.36
N TYR A 941 20.08 -38.98 14.77
CA TYR A 941 20.64 -39.95 13.82
C TYR A 941 19.55 -40.65 12.97
N ARG A 942 18.33 -40.84 13.49
CA ARG A 942 17.21 -41.35 12.68
C ARG A 942 16.69 -40.32 11.70
N GLU A 943 16.60 -39.06 12.13
CA GLU A 943 16.17 -37.95 11.27
C GLU A 943 17.14 -37.76 10.10
N LEU A 944 18.44 -37.72 10.36
CA LEU A 944 19.48 -37.60 9.32
C LEU A 944 19.47 -38.81 8.38
N ALA A 945 19.33 -40.04 8.90
CA ALA A 945 19.18 -41.22 8.03
C ALA A 945 17.91 -41.15 7.17
N ALA A 946 16.80 -40.63 7.70
CA ALA A 946 15.57 -40.49 6.94
C ALA A 946 15.68 -39.44 5.82
N GLU A 947 16.42 -38.35 6.05
CA GLU A 947 16.72 -37.33 5.04
C GLU A 947 17.49 -37.94 3.85
N GLU A 948 18.55 -38.69 4.12
CA GLU A 948 19.29 -39.40 3.05
C GLU A 948 18.40 -40.41 2.31
N GLY A 949 17.47 -41.05 3.02
CA GLY A 949 16.44 -41.92 2.44
C GLY A 949 15.55 -41.21 1.41
N GLU A 950 15.24 -39.93 1.61
CA GLU A 950 14.48 -39.12 0.64
C GLU A 950 15.29 -38.87 -0.64
N HIS A 951 16.59 -38.60 -0.52
CA HIS A 951 17.49 -38.40 -1.66
C HIS A 951 17.66 -39.69 -2.47
N ILE A 952 17.83 -40.82 -1.79
CA ILE A 952 17.87 -42.15 -2.42
C ILE A 952 16.58 -42.41 -3.21
N ALA A 953 15.41 -42.06 -2.65
CA ALA A 953 14.13 -42.24 -3.34
C ALA A 953 14.02 -41.35 -4.59
N LEU A 954 14.49 -40.10 -4.52
CA LEU A 954 14.55 -39.19 -5.65
C LEU A 954 15.47 -39.74 -6.75
N LEU A 955 16.74 -40.01 -6.43
CA LEU A 955 17.72 -40.52 -7.39
C LEU A 955 17.33 -41.88 -7.99
N THR A 956 16.68 -42.75 -7.22
CA THR A 956 16.14 -44.02 -7.74
C THR A 956 15.03 -43.78 -8.76
N THR A 957 14.17 -42.79 -8.51
CA THR A 957 13.10 -42.41 -9.45
C THR A 957 13.68 -41.86 -10.74
N GLU A 958 14.71 -41.02 -10.65
CA GLU A 958 15.41 -40.44 -11.80
C GLU A 958 16.14 -41.50 -12.63
N LEU A 959 16.89 -42.39 -11.97
CA LEU A 959 17.56 -43.51 -12.63
C LEU A 959 16.55 -44.44 -13.34
N SER A 960 15.39 -44.66 -12.73
CA SER A 960 14.30 -45.43 -13.35
C SER A 960 13.71 -44.72 -14.56
N ALA A 961 13.48 -43.41 -14.49
CA ALA A 961 13.00 -42.62 -15.61
C ALA A 961 13.97 -42.66 -16.80
N LEU A 962 15.27 -42.50 -16.53
CA LEU A 962 16.33 -42.54 -17.54
C LEU A 962 16.43 -43.94 -18.20
N ARG A 963 16.36 -45.03 -17.41
CA ARG A 963 16.33 -46.41 -17.93
C ARG A 963 15.13 -46.70 -18.85
N HIS A 964 14.02 -45.98 -18.68
CA HIS A 964 12.82 -46.11 -19.50
C HIS A 964 12.68 -45.01 -20.58
N ASN A 965 13.74 -44.24 -20.82
CA ASN A 965 13.79 -43.13 -21.79
C ASN A 965 12.67 -42.10 -21.57
N ARG A 966 12.32 -41.84 -20.30
CA ARG A 966 11.35 -40.83 -19.87
C ARG A 966 12.09 -39.63 -19.28
N ARG A 967 11.49 -38.45 -19.42
CA ARG A 967 12.03 -37.22 -18.83
C ARG A 967 11.91 -37.28 -17.31
N GLY A 968 13.04 -37.18 -16.61
CA GLY A 968 13.13 -37.11 -15.16
C GLY A 968 12.77 -35.73 -14.60
N LEU A 969 12.74 -35.62 -13.27
CA LEU A 969 12.61 -34.38 -12.50
C LEU A 969 13.93 -33.61 -12.40
N LEU A 970 15.07 -34.31 -12.49
CA LEU A 970 16.42 -33.73 -12.42
C LEU A 970 16.96 -33.26 -13.76
#